data_AF-A0ABD3MWH2-F1
#
_entry.id   AF-A0ABD3MWH2-F1
#
_cell.length_a   1.000
_cell.length_b   1.000
_cell.length_c   1.000
_cell.angle_alpha   90.00
_cell.angle_beta   90.00
_cell.angle_gamma   90.00
#
_symmetry.space_group_name_H-M   'P 1'
#
loop_
_entity.id
_entity.type
_entity.pdbx_description
1 polymer ?
#
loop_
_entity_poly.entity_id
_entity_poly.type
_entity_poly.pdbx_seq_one_letter_code
_entity_poly.pdbx_strand_id
1 'polypeptide(L)'
;MGIQGLLPMLPGGAMSDSYMGFSRLRSLISPESHAISDDSRKIKADIDTGTLLYVCALKHRIAYNAGDYTHSVAEFHRQIVSLRVVYKWDMTIIFDGCPPPEKSPEHDRRKSKGDDGNNIIITSEFIALCAHACKRYFHNFVVSPAEADMQVCRRDPTAIAVTRDSDLVAYGLKTIVIVDNYSREEFRLIDMDCAVTDDTKEQYPLFWYYKKYGLQIIHFWAAVMGCDISKGPTKVGIDGIGKKVFFSALDSFDSQQSTTIIDSQTFAKVLRENANSTVRATYSWKQIQEELDRIVHWFTIGGTYYDIDGNVLSVSGSLIKHRSPSTLRHMTGSSDPKTCALFSTSQQQLIESFKPHNLAHNSAADTATVSGRSLPEGRATLNDCRVDELKGLIVCRGGNLTDRDGKALNKAELCRIAMAHLLLEEENPIHTVHFNRSRSNNGVFANIDVSERRTVPQILTAISNADLEQSIKQFALDLLQLYGEDKFVDNFATIALEAPELHEEFIYKEFAHVGDSTNQKGITEGLKRVLEMDQIIYHANARSEDGKSLYVISKQRASMRTDEKTRKKTATGEKPKLKEYLVMMQIAIQPTTDVTRGHTLGLCERMMRSYCAFCEAGCGLCYHRAALLWMQYLHWGEGRPTPKPVTAGFCSWIPGSNSRSCSTIEPAYQSQRMKLPGSSEEAQQKI
;
A
#
# COMPACT_ATOMS: atom_id res chain seq x y z
N MET A 1 15.09 13.42 0.32
CA MET A 1 15.84 12.55 -0.60
C MET A 1 16.64 13.47 -1.52
N GLY A 2 17.59 12.92 -2.28
CA GLY A 2 18.57 13.64 -3.10
C GLY A 2 19.51 14.55 -2.30
N ILE A 3 19.46 15.86 -2.55
CA ILE A 3 20.46 16.80 -2.06
C ILE A 3 20.26 17.11 -0.57
N GLN A 4 21.29 16.83 0.23
CA GLN A 4 21.22 16.98 1.68
C GLN A 4 20.97 18.44 2.08
N GLY A 5 19.93 18.65 2.89
CA GLY A 5 19.60 19.95 3.48
C GLY A 5 19.11 21.01 2.49
N LEU A 6 18.81 20.65 1.24
CA LEU A 6 18.41 21.62 0.22
C LEU A 6 17.01 22.20 0.44
N LEU A 7 15.99 21.35 0.64
CA LEU A 7 14.59 21.79 0.73
C LEU A 7 14.34 22.93 1.74
N PRO A 8 14.83 22.88 2.99
CA PRO A 8 14.60 23.97 3.94
C PRO A 8 15.30 25.29 3.57
N MET A 9 16.18 25.29 2.55
CA MET A 9 16.87 26.49 2.05
C MET A 9 16.20 27.08 0.81
N LEU A 10 15.02 26.57 0.41
CA LEU A 10 14.27 27.01 -0.76
C LEU A 10 12.87 27.51 -0.36
N PRO A 11 12.35 28.57 -1.02
CA PRO A 11 10.99 29.04 -0.83
C PRO A 11 9.96 27.94 -1.05
N GLY A 12 9.05 27.74 -0.09
CA GLY A 12 8.05 26.67 -0.13
C GLY A 12 8.61 25.28 0.14
N GLY A 13 9.92 25.15 0.39
CA GLY A 13 10.59 23.91 0.70
C GLY A 13 10.64 23.58 2.19
N ALA A 14 10.19 24.44 3.11
CA ALA A 14 10.11 24.08 4.53
C ALA A 14 8.84 23.24 4.81
N MET A 15 8.89 22.33 5.80
CA MET A 15 7.71 21.53 6.18
C MET A 15 6.55 22.38 6.70
N SER A 16 6.84 23.57 7.24
CA SER A 16 5.83 24.56 7.63
C SER A 16 5.00 25.08 6.46
N ASP A 17 5.52 24.93 5.24
CA ASP A 17 4.93 25.47 4.01
C ASP A 17 4.07 24.40 3.32
N SER A 18 3.76 23.29 4.01
CA SER A 18 2.98 22.20 3.43
C SER A 18 1.51 22.56 3.27
N TYR A 19 0.97 22.18 2.12
CA TYR A 19 -0.43 22.26 1.76
C TYR A 19 -1.08 20.89 1.89
N MET A 20 -2.38 20.90 2.16
CA MET A 20 -3.21 19.69 2.24
C MET A 20 -4.26 19.70 1.13
N GLY A 21 -4.37 18.57 0.42
CA GLY A 21 -5.40 18.29 -0.58
C GLY A 21 -4.96 18.62 -2.00
N PHE A 22 -4.85 17.61 -2.86
CA PHE A 22 -4.39 17.76 -4.26
C PHE A 22 -5.36 18.55 -5.14
N SER A 23 -6.59 18.78 -4.69
CA SER A 23 -7.51 19.73 -5.33
C SER A 23 -6.93 21.14 -5.49
N ARG A 24 -6.02 21.56 -4.61
CA ARG A 24 -5.32 22.86 -4.72
C ARG A 24 -4.32 22.91 -5.88
N LEU A 25 -3.77 21.75 -6.26
CA LEU A 25 -2.92 21.64 -7.44
C LEU A 25 -3.73 21.65 -8.73
N ARG A 26 -5.05 21.44 -8.68
CA ARG A 26 -5.90 21.42 -9.86
C ARG A 26 -5.85 22.74 -10.61
N SER A 27 -5.87 23.88 -9.94
CA SER A 27 -5.74 25.18 -10.63
C SER A 27 -4.37 25.38 -11.30
N LEU A 28 -3.33 24.69 -10.82
CA LEU A 28 -1.98 24.74 -11.38
C LEU A 28 -1.75 23.71 -12.50
N ILE A 29 -2.36 22.54 -12.42
CA ILE A 29 -2.15 21.39 -13.34
C ILE A 29 -3.32 21.24 -14.32
N SER A 30 -4.45 21.89 -14.09
CA SER A 30 -5.67 21.71 -14.88
C SER A 30 -6.54 22.97 -14.77
N PRO A 31 -6.25 24.01 -15.56
CA PRO A 31 -7.12 25.18 -15.59
C PRO A 31 -8.52 24.70 -15.99
N GLU A 32 -9.48 24.77 -15.06
CA GLU A 32 -10.87 24.64 -15.42
C GLU A 32 -11.21 25.80 -16.35
N SER A 33 -11.90 25.46 -17.44
CA SER A 33 -12.54 26.37 -18.37
C SER A 33 -13.38 27.42 -17.62
N HIS A 34 -12.76 28.54 -17.26
CA HIS A 34 -13.47 29.81 -17.20
C HIS A 34 -13.28 30.45 -18.56
N ALA A 35 -14.40 30.77 -19.18
CA ALA A 35 -14.48 31.39 -20.49
C ALA A 35 -13.48 32.56 -20.62
N ILE A 36 -12.92 32.66 -21.83
CA ILE A 36 -12.17 33.77 -22.43
C ILE A 36 -10.68 33.46 -22.69
N SER A 37 -10.36 33.54 -23.99
CA SER A 37 -9.06 33.48 -24.71
C SER A 37 -8.37 32.11 -24.89
N ASP A 38 -8.69 31.55 -26.06
CA ASP A 38 -8.02 30.64 -27.02
C ASP A 38 -6.52 30.22 -26.92
N ASP A 39 -5.83 30.31 -25.77
CA ASP A 39 -4.43 29.80 -25.67
C ASP A 39 -4.05 29.23 -24.29
N SER A 40 -5.02 28.86 -23.44
CA SER A 40 -4.73 28.27 -22.12
C SER A 40 -4.31 26.79 -22.26
N ARG A 41 -3.04 26.55 -22.58
CA ARG A 41 -2.44 25.21 -22.58
C ARG A 41 -2.66 24.54 -21.22
N LYS A 42 -3.24 23.34 -21.23
CA LYS A 42 -3.29 22.47 -20.05
C LYS A 42 -1.87 22.24 -19.56
N ILE A 43 -1.58 22.67 -18.34
CA ILE A 43 -0.27 22.43 -17.72
C ILE A 43 -0.19 20.94 -17.38
N LYS A 44 0.75 20.22 -17.98
CA LYS A 44 0.91 18.79 -17.72
C LYS A 44 1.64 18.55 -16.40
N ALA A 45 1.57 17.34 -15.87
CA ALA A 45 2.38 16.91 -14.73
C ALA A 45 3.24 15.70 -15.09
N ASP A 46 4.53 15.75 -14.81
CA ASP A 46 5.43 14.61 -14.93
C ASP A 46 5.76 14.10 -13.52
N ILE A 47 5.33 12.85 -13.24
CA ILE A 47 5.44 12.25 -11.91
C ILE A 47 6.65 11.34 -11.87
N ASP A 48 7.64 11.73 -11.08
CA ASP A 48 8.69 10.84 -10.60
C ASP A 48 8.07 9.81 -9.64
N THR A 49 8.03 8.56 -10.09
CA THR A 49 7.38 7.48 -9.35
C THR A 49 8.23 6.84 -8.28
N GLY A 50 9.53 7.14 -8.15
CA GLY A 50 10.42 6.42 -7.22
C GLY A 50 9.86 6.37 -5.79
N THR A 51 9.41 7.51 -5.29
CA THR A 51 8.74 7.60 -3.99
C THR A 51 7.38 6.91 -3.97
N LEU A 52 6.55 7.11 -5.00
CA LEU A 52 5.21 6.54 -5.09
C LEU A 52 5.26 5.02 -5.04
N LEU A 53 6.14 4.41 -5.84
CA LEU A 53 6.39 2.97 -5.82
C LEU A 53 6.84 2.50 -4.44
N TYR A 54 7.79 3.20 -3.82
CA TYR A 54 8.25 2.87 -2.48
C TYR A 54 7.13 2.85 -1.45
N VAL A 55 6.26 3.86 -1.41
CA VAL A 55 5.16 3.86 -0.44
C VAL A 55 4.11 2.79 -0.74
N CYS A 56 3.87 2.45 -2.02
CA CYS A 56 2.96 1.35 -2.38
C CYS A 56 3.52 -0.01 -1.94
N ALA A 57 4.80 -0.26 -2.18
CA ALA A 57 5.49 -1.47 -1.77
C ALA A 57 5.59 -1.57 -0.24
N LEU A 58 5.94 -0.48 0.45
CA LEU A 58 6.03 -0.44 1.92
C LEU A 58 4.68 -0.75 2.58
N LYS A 59 3.57 -0.26 2.01
CA LYS A 59 2.23 -0.53 2.51
C LYS A 59 1.89 -2.04 2.50
N HIS A 60 2.40 -2.76 1.52
CA HIS A 60 2.18 -4.20 1.36
C HIS A 60 3.47 -5.00 1.58
N ARG A 61 4.36 -4.53 2.46
CA ARG A 61 5.73 -5.05 2.64
C ARG A 61 5.84 -6.56 2.78
N ILE A 62 4.90 -7.19 3.51
CA ILE A 62 4.96 -8.63 3.80
C ILE A 62 4.76 -9.42 2.51
N ALA A 63 3.71 -9.14 1.75
CA ALA A 63 3.45 -9.76 0.45
C ALA A 63 4.53 -9.39 -0.57
N TYR A 64 4.94 -8.12 -0.58
CA TYR A 64 5.98 -7.61 -1.47
C TYR A 64 7.31 -8.34 -1.30
N ASN A 65 7.78 -8.49 -0.05
CA ASN A 65 9.03 -9.20 0.25
C ASN A 65 8.92 -10.71 0.02
N ALA A 66 7.71 -11.26 0.02
CA ALA A 66 7.45 -12.64 -0.38
C ALA A 66 7.39 -12.83 -1.92
N GLY A 67 7.57 -11.76 -2.70
CA GLY A 67 7.51 -11.78 -4.16
C GLY A 67 6.11 -11.63 -4.75
N ASP A 68 5.08 -11.43 -3.92
CA ASP A 68 3.74 -11.09 -4.39
C ASP A 68 3.56 -9.57 -4.49
N TYR A 69 3.73 -9.07 -5.71
CA TYR A 69 3.62 -7.66 -6.03
C TYR A 69 2.19 -7.18 -6.25
N THR A 70 1.20 -8.07 -6.31
CA THR A 70 -0.17 -7.77 -6.77
C THR A 70 -0.80 -6.64 -5.98
N HIS A 71 -0.71 -6.70 -4.66
CA HIS A 71 -1.27 -5.69 -3.77
C HIS A 71 -0.60 -4.32 -3.92
N SER A 72 0.73 -4.30 -4.08
CA SER A 72 1.49 -3.06 -4.30
C SER A 72 1.15 -2.40 -5.64
N VAL A 73 0.94 -3.20 -6.70
CA VAL A 73 0.54 -2.69 -8.01
C VAL A 73 -0.91 -2.17 -7.97
N ALA A 74 -1.80 -2.83 -7.22
CA ALA A 74 -3.17 -2.36 -7.03
C ALA A 74 -3.20 -1.01 -6.29
N GLU A 75 -2.37 -0.86 -5.26
CA GLU A 75 -2.21 0.41 -4.55
C GLU A 75 -1.68 1.51 -5.48
N PHE A 76 -0.64 1.22 -6.26
CA PHE A 76 -0.10 2.15 -7.26
C PHE A 76 -1.19 2.60 -8.25
N HIS A 77 -1.88 1.64 -8.87
CA HIS A 77 -2.96 1.92 -9.83
C HIS A 77 -4.05 2.80 -9.22
N ARG A 78 -4.48 2.52 -7.97
CA ARG A 78 -5.46 3.32 -7.25
C ARG A 78 -5.03 4.78 -7.07
N GLN A 79 -3.75 5.02 -6.76
CA GLN A 79 -3.21 6.39 -6.65
C GLN A 79 -3.23 7.10 -8.01
N ILE A 80 -2.77 6.43 -9.08
CA ILE A 80 -2.75 7.00 -10.43
C ILE A 80 -4.16 7.33 -10.92
N VAL A 81 -5.13 6.44 -10.70
CA VAL A 81 -6.54 6.68 -11.00
C VAL A 81 -7.05 7.88 -10.22
N SER A 82 -6.76 8.00 -8.93
CA SER A 82 -7.19 9.16 -8.14
C SER A 82 -6.67 10.48 -8.74
N LEU A 83 -5.38 10.55 -9.06
CA LEU A 83 -4.75 11.72 -9.70
C LEU A 83 -5.40 12.08 -11.04
N ARG A 84 -5.55 11.10 -11.94
CA ARG A 84 -6.14 11.33 -13.26
C ARG A 84 -7.61 11.67 -13.18
N VAL A 85 -8.36 10.93 -12.38
CA VAL A 85 -9.81 10.85 -12.51
C VAL A 85 -10.51 11.79 -11.53
N VAL A 86 -10.08 11.81 -10.27
CA VAL A 86 -10.63 12.71 -9.24
C VAL A 86 -10.08 14.11 -9.42
N TYR A 87 -8.75 14.22 -9.56
CA TYR A 87 -8.09 15.53 -9.64
C TYR A 87 -7.94 16.06 -11.06
N LYS A 88 -8.30 15.24 -12.06
CA LYS A 88 -8.27 15.61 -13.48
C LYS A 88 -6.88 15.98 -14.00
N TRP A 89 -5.82 15.45 -13.38
CA TRP A 89 -4.45 15.72 -13.81
C TRP A 89 -4.19 15.14 -15.20
N ASP A 90 -3.70 15.99 -16.12
CA ASP A 90 -3.07 15.54 -17.35
C ASP A 90 -1.60 15.20 -17.04
N MET A 91 -1.31 13.92 -16.87
CA MET A 91 -0.04 13.49 -16.30
C MET A 91 0.66 12.37 -17.09
N THR A 92 1.99 12.37 -17.01
CA THR A 92 2.85 11.28 -17.48
C THR A 92 3.58 10.66 -16.29
N ILE A 93 3.52 9.34 -16.21
CA ILE A 93 4.13 8.55 -15.13
C ILE A 93 5.56 8.18 -15.53
N ILE A 94 6.55 8.59 -14.76
CA ILE A 94 7.96 8.38 -15.08
C ILE A 94 8.57 7.36 -14.11
N PHE A 95 9.02 6.23 -14.65
CA PHE A 95 9.67 5.16 -13.91
C PHE A 95 11.18 5.25 -14.04
N ASP A 96 11.90 4.84 -13.00
CA ASP A 96 13.35 4.64 -13.05
C ASP A 96 13.73 3.53 -14.05
N GLY A 97 14.87 3.71 -14.71
CA GLY A 97 15.48 2.77 -15.62
C GLY A 97 16.72 2.09 -15.05
N CYS A 98 17.75 2.00 -15.89
CA CYS A 98 19.02 1.34 -15.56
C CYS A 98 19.89 2.29 -14.75
N PRO A 99 20.17 1.99 -13.47
CA PRO A 99 20.86 2.95 -12.64
C PRO A 99 22.28 3.26 -13.16
N PRO A 100 22.67 4.54 -13.18
CA PRO A 100 23.96 4.94 -13.69
C PRO A 100 25.09 4.52 -12.74
N PRO A 101 26.31 4.20 -13.26
CA PRO A 101 27.45 3.81 -12.43
C PRO A 101 27.80 4.82 -11.33
N GLU A 102 27.56 6.11 -11.57
CA GLU A 102 27.81 7.21 -10.65
C GLU A 102 27.00 7.10 -9.34
N LYS A 103 25.85 6.42 -9.35
CA LYS A 103 25.02 6.16 -8.16
C LYS A 103 25.37 4.87 -7.43
N SER A 104 26.34 4.08 -7.93
CA SER A 104 26.81 2.87 -7.23
C SER A 104 27.17 3.09 -5.76
N PRO A 105 27.83 4.20 -5.34
CA PRO A 105 28.12 4.42 -3.92
C PRO A 105 26.84 4.56 -3.10
N GLU A 106 25.80 5.15 -3.67
CA GLU A 106 24.50 5.29 -3.00
C GLU A 106 23.83 3.95 -2.78
N HIS A 107 23.84 3.10 -3.81
CA HIS A 107 23.30 1.76 -3.74
C HIS A 107 24.02 0.90 -2.72
N ASP A 108 25.34 0.99 -2.65
CA ASP A 108 26.14 0.27 -1.67
C ASP A 108 25.84 0.76 -0.25
N ARG A 109 25.64 2.07 -0.05
CA ARG A 109 25.16 2.64 1.22
C ARG A 109 23.75 2.17 1.60
N ARG A 110 22.85 2.02 0.62
CA ARG A 110 21.49 1.50 0.87
C ARG A 110 21.51 0.01 1.22
N LYS A 111 22.41 -0.77 0.63
CA LYS A 111 22.63 -2.19 0.95
C LYS A 111 23.29 -2.39 2.32
N SER A 112 24.28 -1.56 2.66
CA SER A 112 25.03 -1.69 3.92
C SER A 112 24.26 -1.29 5.16
N LYS A 113 23.15 -0.55 5.01
CA LYS A 113 22.25 -0.22 6.13
C LYS A 113 21.51 -1.40 6.75
N GLY A 114 21.67 -2.60 6.20
CA GLY A 114 21.29 -3.84 6.88
C GLY A 114 19.79 -4.11 6.92
N ASP A 115 19.49 -5.34 7.28
CA ASP A 115 18.22 -6.04 7.18
C ASP A 115 17.32 -5.74 8.40
N ASP A 116 17.04 -4.47 8.67
CA ASP A 116 16.19 -4.02 9.79
C ASP A 116 14.68 -4.33 9.59
N GLY A 117 14.36 -5.29 8.70
CA GLY A 117 13.01 -5.78 8.41
C GLY A 117 12.08 -4.75 7.74
N ASN A 118 12.54 -3.50 7.60
CA ASN A 118 11.79 -2.37 7.06
C ASN A 118 12.32 -1.88 5.70
N ASN A 119 13.44 -2.44 5.21
CA ASN A 119 14.04 -2.00 3.96
C ASN A 119 13.28 -2.61 2.77
N ILE A 120 12.73 -1.76 1.90
CA ILE A 120 12.03 -2.16 0.68
C ILE A 120 12.91 -1.80 -0.51
N ILE A 121 13.29 -2.81 -1.28
CA ILE A 121 14.03 -2.63 -2.53
C ILE A 121 13.02 -2.66 -3.66
N ILE A 122 12.92 -1.55 -4.42
CA ILE A 122 12.09 -1.50 -5.63
C ILE A 122 12.74 -2.36 -6.70
N THR A 123 12.09 -3.47 -7.05
CA THR A 123 12.58 -4.45 -8.03
C THR A 123 12.24 -4.07 -9.47
N SER A 124 12.93 -4.65 -10.45
CA SER A 124 12.62 -4.43 -11.87
C SER A 124 11.28 -5.07 -12.23
N GLU A 125 10.92 -6.20 -11.62
CA GLU A 125 9.62 -6.87 -11.77
C GLU A 125 8.47 -5.96 -11.34
N PHE A 126 8.60 -5.29 -10.20
CA PHE A 126 7.54 -4.40 -9.71
C PHE A 126 7.33 -3.20 -10.63
N ILE A 127 8.42 -2.57 -11.10
CA ILE A 127 8.34 -1.48 -12.08
C ILE A 127 7.67 -1.96 -13.37
N ALA A 128 8.05 -3.15 -13.87
CA ALA A 128 7.48 -3.72 -15.08
C ALA A 128 5.97 -4.00 -14.94
N LEU A 129 5.51 -4.51 -13.79
CA LEU A 129 4.09 -4.72 -13.52
C LEU A 129 3.31 -3.40 -13.43
N CYS A 130 3.87 -2.37 -12.82
CA CYS A 130 3.27 -1.03 -12.79
C CYS A 130 3.20 -0.41 -14.19
N ALA A 131 4.26 -0.51 -15.00
CA ALA A 131 4.26 -0.07 -16.39
C ALA A 131 3.24 -0.85 -17.23
N HIS A 132 3.12 -2.16 -17.02
CA HIS A 132 2.10 -3.00 -17.66
C HIS A 132 0.68 -2.57 -17.28
N ALA A 133 0.44 -2.23 -16.00
CA ALA A 133 -0.83 -1.66 -15.55
C ALA A 133 -1.11 -0.32 -16.25
N CYS A 134 -0.14 0.61 -16.30
CA CYS A 134 -0.27 1.88 -17.03
C CYS A 134 -0.66 1.66 -18.50
N LYS A 135 0.03 0.74 -19.19
CA LYS A 135 -0.26 0.39 -20.58
C LYS A 135 -1.68 -0.13 -20.76
N ARG A 136 -2.16 -1.00 -19.87
CA ARG A 136 -3.49 -1.63 -19.98
C ARG A 136 -4.64 -0.66 -19.73
N TYR A 137 -4.42 0.34 -18.87
CA TYR A 137 -5.38 1.39 -18.52
C TYR A 137 -5.14 2.72 -19.25
N PHE A 138 -4.33 2.70 -20.31
CA PHE A 138 -4.05 3.85 -21.17
C PHE A 138 -3.58 5.10 -20.38
N HIS A 139 -2.75 4.89 -19.37
CA HIS A 139 -2.02 5.97 -18.70
C HIS A 139 -0.74 6.27 -19.48
N ASN A 140 -0.44 7.55 -19.70
CA ASN A 140 0.83 7.95 -20.31
C ASN A 140 1.95 7.60 -19.33
N PHE A 141 2.97 6.89 -19.80
CA PHE A 141 4.14 6.58 -18.99
C PHE A 141 5.41 6.50 -19.84
N VAL A 142 6.55 6.63 -19.17
CA VAL A 142 7.89 6.43 -19.71
C VAL A 142 8.72 5.70 -18.68
N VAL A 143 9.49 4.69 -19.10
CA VAL A 143 10.62 4.18 -18.33
C VAL A 143 11.85 4.95 -18.76
N SER A 144 12.46 5.70 -17.84
CA SER A 144 13.63 6.54 -18.14
C SER A 144 14.83 5.68 -18.55
N PRO A 145 15.83 6.19 -19.29
CA PRO A 145 17.01 5.40 -19.61
C PRO A 145 17.85 5.10 -18.37
N ALA A 146 17.84 6.01 -17.39
CA ALA A 146 18.59 5.91 -16.16
C ALA A 146 17.71 6.20 -14.93
N GLU A 147 17.52 7.47 -14.59
CA GLU A 147 16.79 7.91 -13.40
C GLU A 147 15.55 8.73 -13.81
N ALA A 148 14.46 8.61 -13.04
CA ALA A 148 13.20 9.29 -13.34
C ALA A 148 13.32 10.83 -13.20
N ASP A 149 14.11 11.32 -12.25
CA ASP A 149 14.40 12.74 -12.02
C ASP A 149 14.85 13.46 -13.31
N MET A 150 15.83 12.91 -14.02
CA MET A 150 16.40 13.46 -15.26
C MET A 150 15.35 13.51 -16.37
N GLN A 151 14.55 12.45 -16.48
CA GLN A 151 13.50 12.34 -17.48
C GLN A 151 12.38 13.35 -17.21
N VAL A 152 11.91 13.47 -15.96
CA VAL A 152 10.92 14.46 -15.54
C VAL A 152 11.39 15.88 -15.86
N CYS A 153 12.67 16.18 -15.64
CA CYS A 153 13.21 17.52 -15.85
C CYS A 153 13.32 17.96 -17.31
N ARG A 154 13.41 17.01 -18.25
CA ARG A 154 13.82 17.32 -19.64
C ARG A 154 12.83 16.92 -20.70
N ARG A 155 11.94 15.96 -20.43
CA ARG A 155 11.01 15.41 -21.43
C ARG A 155 10.03 16.45 -21.96
N ASP A 156 9.41 17.22 -21.07
CA ASP A 156 8.40 18.22 -21.41
C ASP A 156 8.64 19.50 -20.59
N PRO A 157 9.18 20.58 -21.19
CA PRO A 157 9.47 21.82 -20.47
C PRO A 157 8.20 22.55 -20.02
N THR A 158 7.02 22.11 -20.45
CA THR A 158 5.72 22.66 -20.05
C THR A 158 5.07 21.87 -18.92
N ALA A 159 5.62 20.72 -18.54
CA ALA A 159 5.11 19.91 -17.45
C ALA A 159 5.64 20.42 -16.09
N ILE A 160 4.77 20.45 -15.09
CA ILE A 160 5.17 20.60 -13.70
C ILE A 160 5.71 19.26 -13.22
N ALA A 161 6.89 19.29 -12.62
CA ALA A 161 7.47 18.11 -12.01
C ALA A 161 6.82 17.80 -10.65
N VAL A 162 6.47 16.55 -10.44
CA VAL A 162 5.91 16.03 -9.19
C VAL A 162 6.82 14.93 -8.66
N THR A 163 7.43 15.13 -7.50
CA THR A 163 8.40 14.20 -6.90
C THR A 163 8.38 14.33 -5.38
N ARG A 164 9.23 13.59 -4.66
CA ARG A 164 9.62 13.91 -3.29
C ARG A 164 11.10 14.33 -3.19
N ASP A 165 11.81 14.28 -4.31
CA ASP A 165 13.23 14.56 -4.40
C ASP A 165 13.50 16.04 -4.74
N SER A 166 14.61 16.56 -4.22
CA SER A 166 15.04 17.95 -4.34
C SER A 166 16.12 18.17 -5.40
N ASP A 167 16.70 17.09 -5.91
CA ASP A 167 17.64 17.07 -7.04
C ASP A 167 17.07 17.70 -8.32
N LEU A 168 15.75 17.67 -8.52
CA LEU A 168 15.06 18.36 -9.62
C LEU A 168 15.40 19.86 -9.72
N VAL A 169 15.66 20.52 -8.59
CA VAL A 169 16.11 21.93 -8.56
C VAL A 169 17.48 22.06 -9.21
N ALA A 170 18.39 21.09 -9.00
CA ALA A 170 19.73 21.09 -9.57
C ALA A 170 19.74 20.88 -11.08
N TYR A 171 18.70 20.26 -11.67
CA TYR A 171 18.53 20.25 -13.12
C TYR A 171 17.95 21.56 -13.70
N GLY A 172 17.63 22.52 -12.85
CA GLY A 172 17.18 23.86 -13.23
C GLY A 172 15.67 24.02 -13.37
N LEU A 173 14.88 23.08 -12.84
CA LEU A 173 13.43 23.25 -12.80
C LEU A 173 13.04 24.38 -11.86
N LYS A 174 12.10 25.19 -12.32
CA LYS A 174 11.65 26.40 -11.61
C LYS A 174 10.47 26.15 -10.68
N THR A 175 9.57 25.26 -11.08
CA THR A 175 8.37 24.93 -10.31
C THR A 175 8.32 23.43 -10.09
N ILE A 176 8.31 23.02 -8.81
CA ILE A 176 8.33 21.62 -8.43
C ILE A 176 7.31 21.39 -7.32
N VAL A 177 6.49 20.35 -7.48
CA VAL A 177 5.59 19.86 -6.43
C VAL A 177 6.31 18.75 -5.67
N ILE A 178 6.62 19.00 -4.41
CA ILE A 178 7.18 18.01 -3.49
C ILE A 178 6.04 17.32 -2.75
N VAL A 179 5.72 16.09 -3.13
CA VAL A 179 4.71 15.26 -2.46
C VAL A 179 5.31 14.61 -1.22
N ASP A 180 4.95 15.12 -0.06
CA ASP A 180 5.36 14.56 1.23
C ASP A 180 4.59 13.29 1.57
N ASN A 181 3.30 13.26 1.23
CA ASN A 181 2.45 12.11 1.50
C ASN A 181 1.27 12.01 0.52
N TYR A 182 1.30 11.01 -0.35
CA TYR A 182 0.20 10.72 -1.30
C TYR A 182 -1.14 10.41 -0.63
N SER A 183 -1.14 9.73 0.53
CA SER A 183 -2.40 9.33 1.19
C SER A 183 -3.05 10.47 1.96
N ARG A 184 -2.23 11.36 2.54
CA ARG A 184 -2.71 12.58 3.21
C ARG A 184 -2.88 13.75 2.24
N GLU A 185 -2.41 13.59 1.01
CA GLU A 185 -2.36 14.65 -0.02
C GLU A 185 -1.61 15.88 0.47
N GLU A 186 -0.53 15.60 1.22
CA GLU A 186 0.35 16.62 1.75
C GLU A 186 1.44 16.88 0.71
N PHE A 187 1.59 18.15 0.32
CA PHE A 187 2.59 18.56 -0.64
C PHE A 187 3.13 19.96 -0.34
N ARG A 188 4.29 20.26 -0.91
CA ARG A 188 4.93 21.56 -0.92
C ARG A 188 5.12 22.02 -2.36
N LEU A 189 5.10 23.33 -2.57
CA LEU A 189 5.33 23.93 -3.88
C LEU A 189 6.60 24.76 -3.82
N ILE A 190 7.65 24.30 -4.50
CA ILE A 190 8.86 25.09 -4.70
C ILE A 190 8.62 25.98 -5.91
N ASP A 191 8.79 27.29 -5.69
CA ASP A 191 8.79 28.29 -6.75
C ASP A 191 10.12 29.04 -6.76
N MET A 192 11.00 28.65 -7.68
CA MET A 192 12.30 29.27 -7.87
C MET A 192 12.21 30.60 -8.64
N ASP A 193 11.05 31.00 -9.16
CA ASP A 193 10.84 32.28 -9.84
C ASP A 193 10.38 33.41 -8.90
N CYS A 194 10.02 33.09 -7.65
CA CYS A 194 9.59 34.09 -6.67
C CYS A 194 10.64 35.20 -6.43
N ALA A 195 10.15 36.38 -6.04
CA ALA A 195 10.98 37.56 -5.82
C ALA A 195 11.82 37.44 -4.55
N VAL A 196 13.05 37.96 -4.59
CA VAL A 196 13.91 38.07 -3.40
C VAL A 196 13.52 39.34 -2.63
N THR A 197 13.06 39.14 -1.42
CA THR A 197 12.85 40.14 -0.36
C THR A 197 13.86 39.95 0.78
N ASP A 198 13.96 40.92 1.69
CA ASP A 198 14.82 40.79 2.87
C ASP A 198 14.44 39.57 3.73
N ASP A 199 13.14 39.32 3.92
CA ASP A 199 12.62 38.15 4.64
C ASP A 199 13.04 36.84 3.95
N THR A 200 12.88 36.74 2.63
CA THR A 200 13.29 35.53 1.90
C THR A 200 14.81 35.33 1.92
N LYS A 201 15.60 36.40 1.97
CA LYS A 201 17.06 36.33 2.06
C LYS A 201 17.49 35.80 3.43
N GLU A 202 16.84 36.24 4.50
CA GLU A 202 17.09 35.75 5.86
C GLU A 202 16.65 34.30 6.02
N GLN A 203 15.46 33.96 5.54
CA GLN A 203 14.87 32.62 5.70
C GLN A 203 15.52 31.58 4.78
N TYR A 204 15.87 31.97 3.55
CA TYR A 204 16.36 31.08 2.50
C TYR A 204 17.64 31.62 1.84
N PRO A 205 18.77 31.69 2.59
CA PRO A 205 20.00 32.32 2.10
C PRO A 205 20.57 31.65 0.85
N LEU A 206 20.39 30.33 0.69
CA LEU A 206 20.84 29.62 -0.51
C LEU A 206 20.08 30.09 -1.76
N PHE A 207 18.77 30.30 -1.63
CA PHE A 207 17.93 30.78 -2.73
C PHE A 207 18.34 32.19 -3.18
N TRP A 208 18.67 33.08 -2.23
CA TRP A 208 19.22 34.39 -2.56
C TRP A 208 20.53 34.29 -3.36
N TYR A 209 21.46 33.44 -2.91
CA TYR A 209 22.71 33.22 -3.64
C TYR A 209 22.51 32.58 -5.01
N TYR A 210 21.55 31.66 -5.13
CA TYR A 210 21.10 31.12 -6.42
C TYR A 210 20.58 32.22 -7.36
N LYS A 211 19.76 33.15 -6.87
CA LYS A 211 19.25 34.27 -7.67
C LYS A 211 20.37 35.21 -8.12
N LYS A 212 21.41 35.38 -7.29
CA LYS A 212 22.54 36.25 -7.59
C LYS A 212 23.55 35.63 -8.55
N TYR A 213 23.92 34.37 -8.34
CA TYR A 213 25.04 33.70 -9.03
C TYR A 213 24.61 32.54 -9.94
N GLY A 214 23.32 32.23 -10.00
CA GLY A 214 22.76 31.20 -10.87
C GLY A 214 22.77 29.79 -10.28
N LEU A 215 22.39 28.84 -11.13
CA LEU A 215 22.15 27.43 -10.78
C LEU A 215 23.38 26.72 -10.20
N GLN A 216 24.58 27.15 -10.58
CA GLN A 216 25.84 26.59 -10.08
C GLN A 216 25.95 26.59 -8.55
N ILE A 217 25.30 27.53 -7.85
CA ILE A 217 25.28 27.55 -6.38
C ILE A 217 24.58 26.33 -5.80
N ILE A 218 23.53 25.83 -6.46
CA ILE A 218 22.84 24.60 -6.07
C ILE A 218 23.75 23.39 -6.33
N HIS A 219 24.52 23.39 -7.42
CA HIS A 219 25.49 22.32 -7.71
C HIS A 219 26.63 22.31 -6.68
N PHE A 220 27.18 23.47 -6.34
CA PHE A 220 28.20 23.58 -5.30
C PHE A 220 27.65 23.15 -3.94
N TRP A 221 26.42 23.52 -3.61
CA TRP A 221 25.76 23.03 -2.40
C TRP A 221 25.65 21.50 -2.41
N ALA A 222 25.24 20.89 -3.52
CA ALA A 222 25.13 19.45 -3.66
C ALA A 222 26.48 18.73 -3.49
N ALA A 223 27.56 19.29 -4.03
CA ALA A 223 28.91 18.78 -3.86
C ALA A 223 29.38 18.83 -2.40
N VAL A 224 29.13 19.95 -1.72
CA VAL A 224 29.63 20.16 -0.36
C VAL A 224 28.76 19.41 0.67
N MET A 225 27.43 19.52 0.60
CA MET A 225 26.53 18.88 1.56
C MET A 225 26.35 17.39 1.30
N GLY A 226 26.41 16.97 0.04
CA GLY A 226 26.16 15.61 -0.39
C GLY A 226 24.89 15.47 -1.22
N CYS A 227 24.95 14.60 -2.22
CA CYS A 227 23.86 14.16 -3.06
C CYS A 227 24.04 12.66 -3.38
N ASP A 228 23.14 12.09 -4.18
CA ASP A 228 23.15 10.65 -4.44
C ASP A 228 24.47 10.18 -5.10
N ILE A 229 25.05 10.99 -5.97
CA ILE A 229 26.32 10.68 -6.65
C ILE A 229 27.57 11.09 -5.85
N SER A 230 27.44 11.50 -4.60
CA SER A 230 28.59 11.83 -3.74
C SER A 230 29.41 10.59 -3.41
N LYS A 231 30.74 10.72 -3.56
CA LYS A 231 31.71 9.67 -3.28
C LYS A 231 32.00 9.66 -1.78
N GLY A 232 31.82 8.51 -1.12
CA GLY A 232 32.16 8.36 0.30
C GLY A 232 31.25 7.38 1.06
N PRO A 233 31.75 6.78 2.16
CA PRO A 233 30.98 5.84 2.98
C PRO A 233 29.95 6.55 3.88
N THR A 234 30.23 7.79 4.29
CA THR A 234 29.33 8.64 5.07
C THR A 234 28.52 9.49 4.08
N LYS A 235 27.21 9.65 4.29
CA LYS A 235 26.27 10.35 3.37
C LYS A 235 26.57 11.86 3.12
N VAL A 236 27.76 12.32 3.50
CA VAL A 236 28.18 13.72 3.43
C VAL A 236 28.99 13.94 2.15
N GLY A 237 28.87 15.14 1.58
CA GLY A 237 29.71 15.59 0.48
C GLY A 237 31.17 15.72 0.89
N ILE A 238 31.71 16.94 0.89
CA ILE A 238 33.11 17.15 1.31
C ILE A 238 33.17 17.12 2.85
N ASP A 239 33.74 16.05 3.40
CA ASP A 239 33.74 15.82 4.84
C ASP A 239 34.38 16.98 5.62
N GLY A 240 33.75 17.35 6.73
CA GLY A 240 34.14 18.50 7.55
C GLY A 240 33.77 19.89 6.98
N ILE A 241 33.20 19.99 5.78
CA ILE A 241 32.68 21.26 5.24
C ILE A 241 31.14 21.29 5.37
N GLY A 242 30.64 22.05 6.33
CA GLY A 242 29.20 22.21 6.59
C GLY A 242 28.61 23.52 6.05
N LYS A 243 27.28 23.68 6.24
CA LYS A 243 26.48 24.87 5.89
C LYS A 243 27.17 26.19 6.24
N LYS A 244 27.73 26.30 7.45
CA LYS A 244 28.37 27.54 7.93
C LYS A 244 29.57 27.95 7.06
N VAL A 245 30.48 27.01 6.78
CA VAL A 245 31.67 27.27 5.97
C VAL A 245 31.28 27.62 4.54
N PHE A 246 30.26 26.94 4.00
CA PHE A 246 29.74 27.23 2.67
C PHE A 246 29.22 28.68 2.54
N PHE A 247 28.40 29.14 3.49
CA PHE A 247 27.89 30.51 3.45
C PHE A 247 28.98 31.55 3.74
N SER A 248 29.90 31.30 4.67
CA SER A 248 31.05 32.20 4.87
C SER A 248 31.92 32.35 3.62
N ALA A 249 32.05 31.30 2.82
CA ALA A 249 32.72 31.37 1.54
C ALA A 249 31.95 32.25 0.54
N LEU A 250 30.63 32.13 0.46
CA LEU A 250 29.79 32.98 -0.41
C LEU A 250 29.77 34.45 0.04
N ASP A 251 29.68 34.70 1.35
CA ASP A 251 29.71 36.06 1.93
C ASP A 251 31.01 36.80 1.57
N SER A 252 32.12 36.05 1.42
CA SER A 252 33.42 36.60 1.01
C SER A 252 33.39 37.19 -0.40
N PHE A 253 32.59 36.63 -1.32
CA PHE A 253 32.41 37.20 -2.67
C PHE A 253 31.50 38.44 -2.65
N ASP A 254 30.49 38.46 -1.78
CA ASP A 254 29.58 39.58 -1.62
C ASP A 254 30.27 40.84 -1.08
N SER A 255 31.18 40.67 -0.13
CA SER A 255 31.94 41.78 0.46
C SER A 255 32.90 42.47 -0.52
N GLN A 256 33.31 41.79 -1.58
CA GLN A 256 34.27 42.29 -2.57
C GLN A 256 33.62 43.14 -3.69
N GLN A 257 32.29 43.33 -3.68
CA GLN A 257 31.52 44.01 -4.75
C GLN A 257 31.84 43.49 -6.16
N SER A 258 32.34 42.26 -6.28
CA SER A 258 32.81 41.72 -7.54
C SER A 258 31.61 41.23 -8.35
N THR A 259 31.44 41.72 -9.58
CA THR A 259 30.47 41.19 -10.56
C THR A 259 30.94 39.85 -11.15
N THR A 260 31.83 39.15 -10.46
CA THR A 260 32.57 38.02 -11.01
C THR A 260 31.72 36.76 -10.95
N ILE A 261 31.66 36.07 -12.07
CA ILE A 261 31.15 34.70 -12.15
C ILE A 261 31.93 33.85 -11.14
N ILE A 262 31.22 33.25 -10.18
CA ILE A 262 31.85 32.33 -9.22
C ILE A 262 32.12 31.00 -9.94
N ASP A 263 33.35 30.78 -10.40
CA ASP A 263 33.75 29.49 -10.93
C ASP A 263 34.19 28.51 -9.82
N SER A 264 34.23 27.21 -10.15
CA SER A 264 34.59 26.16 -9.20
C SER A 264 35.98 26.34 -8.60
N GLN A 265 36.94 26.87 -9.37
CA GLN A 265 38.32 27.05 -8.92
C GLN A 265 38.40 28.12 -7.83
N THR A 266 37.79 29.28 -8.08
CA THR A 266 37.81 30.41 -7.16
C THR A 266 36.99 30.08 -5.93
N PHE A 267 35.83 29.46 -6.08
CA PHE A 267 35.01 29.01 -4.95
C PHE A 267 35.75 27.98 -4.09
N ALA A 268 36.43 26.99 -4.70
CA ALA A 268 37.17 25.97 -3.96
C ALA A 268 38.29 26.54 -3.07
N LYS A 269 39.01 27.56 -3.56
CA LYS A 269 40.05 28.25 -2.77
C LYS A 269 39.45 28.94 -1.56
N VAL A 270 38.41 29.75 -1.75
CA VAL A 270 37.74 30.51 -0.68
C VAL A 270 37.05 29.56 0.32
N LEU A 271 36.40 28.50 -0.17
CA LEU A 271 35.76 27.48 0.66
C LEU A 271 36.79 26.80 1.56
N ARG A 272 37.96 26.44 1.03
CA ARG A 272 39.05 25.86 1.80
C ARG A 272 39.60 26.84 2.83
N GLU A 273 39.79 28.10 2.47
CA GLU A 273 40.32 29.13 3.38
C GLU A 273 39.40 29.36 4.59
N ASN A 274 38.08 29.30 4.37
CA ASN A 274 37.06 29.40 5.42
C ASN A 274 36.89 28.11 6.25
N ALA A 275 37.47 26.99 5.82
CA ALA A 275 37.38 25.73 6.52
C ALA A 275 38.35 25.64 7.72
N ASN A 276 38.05 24.74 8.66
CA ASN A 276 38.92 24.51 9.82
C ASN A 276 40.30 23.94 9.40
N SER A 277 41.27 23.95 10.32
CA SER A 277 42.63 23.47 10.06
C SER A 277 42.68 22.01 9.61
N THR A 278 41.83 21.14 10.16
CA THR A 278 41.76 19.72 9.79
C THR A 278 41.36 19.56 8.33
N VAL A 279 40.27 20.19 7.88
CA VAL A 279 39.82 20.14 6.48
C VAL A 279 40.89 20.71 5.55
N ARG A 280 41.53 21.83 5.92
CA ARG A 280 42.62 22.42 5.13
C ARG A 280 43.82 21.48 4.99
N ALA A 281 44.08 20.63 5.98
CA ALA A 281 45.12 19.61 5.92
C ALA A 281 44.69 18.38 5.09
N THR A 282 43.42 17.98 5.17
CA THR A 282 42.87 16.81 4.47
C THR A 282 42.65 17.05 2.98
N TYR A 283 42.14 18.22 2.62
CA TYR A 283 41.75 18.54 1.23
C TYR A 283 42.56 19.71 0.68
N SER A 284 43.16 19.50 -0.49
CA SER A 284 43.66 20.59 -1.32
C SER A 284 42.50 21.32 -2.01
N TRP A 285 42.70 22.59 -2.38
CA TRP A 285 41.68 23.33 -3.14
C TRP A 285 41.41 22.68 -4.51
N LYS A 286 42.39 21.97 -5.09
CA LYS A 286 42.21 21.23 -6.35
C LYS A 286 41.25 20.05 -6.19
N GLN A 287 41.36 19.27 -5.11
CA GLN A 287 40.42 18.17 -4.84
C GLN A 287 39.00 18.69 -4.60
N ILE A 288 38.85 19.83 -3.92
CA ILE A 288 37.55 20.48 -3.74
C ILE A 288 37.01 20.92 -5.11
N GLN A 289 37.84 21.57 -5.94
CA GLN A 289 37.45 21.97 -7.29
C GLN A 289 37.01 20.76 -8.13
N GLU A 290 37.78 19.68 -8.15
CA GLU A 290 37.47 18.47 -8.91
C GLU A 290 36.10 17.89 -8.52
N GLU A 291 35.75 17.91 -7.24
CA GLU A 291 34.44 17.47 -6.77
C GLU A 291 33.33 18.44 -7.18
N LEU A 292 33.55 19.76 -7.09
CA LEU A 292 32.59 20.76 -7.59
C LEU A 292 32.34 20.58 -9.09
N ASP A 293 33.40 20.49 -9.89
CA ASP A 293 33.33 20.31 -11.35
C ASP A 293 32.62 19.00 -11.72
N ARG A 294 32.88 17.92 -10.98
CA ARG A 294 32.22 16.62 -11.19
C ARG A 294 30.71 16.70 -10.96
N ILE A 295 30.28 17.35 -9.88
CA ILE A 295 28.85 17.48 -9.56
C ILE A 295 28.15 18.44 -10.54
N VAL A 296 28.80 19.56 -10.90
CA VAL A 296 28.30 20.46 -11.95
C VAL A 296 28.14 19.69 -13.25
N HIS A 297 29.15 18.92 -13.67
CA HIS A 297 29.11 18.12 -14.88
C HIS A 297 27.94 17.12 -14.86
N TRP A 298 27.66 16.46 -13.74
CA TRP A 298 26.54 15.53 -13.63
C TRP A 298 25.19 16.17 -13.94
N PHE A 299 24.87 17.27 -13.24
CA PHE A 299 23.56 17.93 -13.37
C PHE A 299 23.40 18.71 -14.69
N THR A 300 24.50 19.06 -15.36
CA THR A 300 24.48 19.83 -16.61
C THR A 300 24.66 18.99 -17.87
N ILE A 301 25.38 17.86 -17.79
CA ILE A 301 25.76 17.04 -18.95
C ILE A 301 25.56 15.54 -18.68
N GLY A 302 25.96 15.04 -17.51
CA GLY A 302 26.09 13.59 -17.25
C GLY A 302 24.77 12.81 -17.20
N GLY A 303 23.67 13.44 -16.78
CA GLY A 303 22.35 12.79 -16.76
C GLY A 303 21.81 12.48 -18.16
N THR A 304 20.91 11.50 -18.27
CA THR A 304 20.32 11.08 -19.56
C THR A 304 18.80 10.96 -19.51
N TYR A 305 18.15 11.19 -20.65
CA TYR A 305 16.70 11.03 -20.81
C TYR A 305 16.33 10.59 -22.23
N TYR A 306 15.13 10.02 -22.40
CA TYR A 306 14.54 9.75 -23.70
C TYR A 306 13.78 10.97 -24.23
N ASP A 307 13.99 11.31 -25.51
CA ASP A 307 13.04 12.16 -26.22
C ASP A 307 11.78 11.37 -26.66
N ILE A 308 10.84 12.05 -27.32
CA ILE A 308 9.58 11.44 -27.78
C ILE A 308 9.78 10.31 -28.81
N ASP A 309 10.92 10.29 -29.50
CA ASP A 309 11.27 9.32 -30.54
C ASP A 309 12.06 8.12 -29.99
N GLY A 310 12.40 8.15 -28.69
CA GLY A 310 13.22 7.13 -28.03
C GLY A 310 14.71 7.22 -28.34
N ASN A 311 15.21 8.41 -28.74
CA ASN A 311 16.64 8.72 -28.69
C ASN A 311 17.06 8.97 -27.24
N VAL A 312 18.28 8.57 -26.87
CA VAL A 312 18.87 8.92 -25.57
C VAL A 312 19.65 10.21 -25.73
N LEU A 313 19.24 11.24 -24.99
CA LEU A 313 19.90 12.54 -24.92
C LEU A 313 20.55 12.72 -23.55
N SER A 314 21.63 13.50 -23.49
CA SER A 314 22.12 14.06 -22.23
C SER A 314 21.13 15.10 -21.71
N VAL A 315 21.18 15.44 -20.42
CA VAL A 315 20.39 16.55 -19.85
C VAL A 315 20.66 17.91 -20.50
N SER A 316 21.80 18.09 -21.20
CA SER A 316 22.08 19.26 -22.03
C SER A 316 21.36 19.25 -23.39
N GLY A 317 20.67 18.16 -23.74
CA GLY A 317 20.01 17.94 -25.03
C GLY A 317 20.92 17.35 -26.11
N SER A 318 22.17 16.99 -25.77
CA SER A 318 23.10 16.40 -26.73
C SER A 318 22.74 14.94 -26.99
N LEU A 319 22.74 14.54 -28.26
CA LEU A 319 22.44 13.15 -28.62
C LEU A 319 23.55 12.19 -28.18
N ILE A 320 23.20 11.22 -27.33
CA ILE A 320 24.10 10.15 -26.87
C ILE A 320 23.89 8.88 -27.70
N LYS A 321 22.63 8.52 -27.97
CA LYS A 321 22.28 7.30 -28.71
C LYS A 321 21.03 7.50 -29.55
N HIS A 322 21.11 7.22 -30.84
CA HIS A 322 19.94 7.20 -31.71
C HIS A 322 18.92 6.15 -31.30
N ARG A 323 17.65 6.41 -31.62
CA ARG A 323 16.54 5.48 -31.42
C ARG A 323 16.83 4.13 -32.07
N SER A 324 16.44 3.08 -31.37
CA SER A 324 16.59 1.70 -31.80
C SER A 324 15.42 0.86 -31.27
N PRO A 325 15.19 -0.35 -31.81
CA PRO A 325 14.18 -1.25 -31.24
C PRO A 325 14.39 -1.53 -29.75
N SER A 326 15.63 -1.55 -29.27
CA SER A 326 15.95 -1.75 -27.85
C SER A 326 15.55 -0.54 -26.99
N THR A 327 15.89 0.68 -27.40
CA THR A 327 15.54 1.89 -26.64
C THR A 327 14.03 2.11 -26.61
N LEU A 328 13.35 1.87 -27.73
CA LEU A 328 11.88 1.95 -27.79
C LEU A 328 11.19 0.90 -26.91
N ARG A 329 11.68 -0.35 -26.91
CA ARG A 329 11.15 -1.38 -26.01
C ARG A 329 11.34 -1.01 -24.55
N HIS A 330 12.51 -0.49 -24.17
CA HIS A 330 12.77 -0.06 -22.80
C HIS A 330 11.88 1.11 -22.39
N MET A 331 11.89 2.19 -23.16
CA MET A 331 11.07 3.39 -22.93
C MET A 331 9.59 3.07 -22.72
N THR A 332 9.07 2.08 -23.44
CA THR A 332 7.66 1.64 -23.41
C THR A 332 7.38 0.51 -22.41
N GLY A 333 8.32 0.15 -21.54
CA GLY A 333 8.16 -0.90 -20.53
C GLY A 333 8.04 -2.32 -21.08
N SER A 334 8.57 -2.57 -22.28
CA SER A 334 8.59 -3.88 -22.96
C SER A 334 9.92 -4.62 -22.79
N SER A 335 10.79 -4.16 -21.89
CA SER A 335 12.05 -4.79 -21.51
C SER A 335 12.31 -4.53 -20.03
N ASP A 336 13.25 -5.25 -19.42
CA ASP A 336 13.59 -5.10 -18.01
C ASP A 336 14.03 -3.65 -17.72
N PRO A 337 13.36 -2.94 -16.79
CA PRO A 337 13.65 -1.54 -16.51
C PRO A 337 15.08 -1.28 -16.05
N LYS A 338 15.67 -2.18 -15.25
CA LYS A 338 16.96 -1.95 -14.57
C LYS A 338 18.16 -2.43 -15.36
N THR A 339 17.97 -3.28 -16.36
CA THR A 339 19.06 -3.85 -17.18
C THR A 339 18.96 -3.48 -18.66
N CYS A 340 17.81 -2.94 -19.10
CA CYS A 340 17.46 -2.70 -20.50
C CYS A 340 17.44 -3.98 -21.38
N ALA A 341 17.63 -5.16 -20.78
CA ALA A 341 17.60 -6.45 -21.46
C ALA A 341 16.15 -6.90 -21.68
N LEU A 342 15.94 -7.86 -22.59
CA LEU A 342 14.64 -8.52 -22.69
C LEU A 342 14.30 -9.20 -21.35
N PHE A 343 13.02 -9.24 -21.01
CA PHE A 343 12.56 -9.97 -19.84
C PHE A 343 13.02 -11.42 -19.90
N SER A 344 13.44 -11.95 -18.75
CA SER A 344 13.65 -13.39 -18.62
C SER A 344 12.33 -14.14 -18.78
N THR A 345 12.39 -15.45 -19.04
CA THR A 345 11.18 -16.29 -19.14
C THR A 345 10.29 -16.19 -17.91
N SER A 346 10.87 -16.14 -16.70
CA SER A 346 10.11 -16.03 -15.45
C SER A 346 9.46 -14.65 -15.29
N GLN A 347 10.16 -13.57 -15.65
CA GLN A 347 9.61 -12.22 -15.63
C GLN A 347 8.46 -12.07 -16.64
N GLN A 348 8.64 -12.62 -17.85
CA GLN A 348 7.60 -12.61 -18.87
C GLN A 348 6.36 -13.39 -18.41
N GLN A 349 6.54 -14.59 -17.83
CA GLN A 349 5.43 -15.35 -17.24
C GLN A 349 4.73 -14.59 -16.11
N LEU A 350 5.48 -13.91 -15.23
CA LEU A 350 4.92 -13.06 -14.18
C LEU A 350 4.06 -11.93 -14.77
N ILE A 351 4.57 -11.22 -15.77
CA ILE A 351 3.85 -10.10 -16.43
C ILE A 351 2.62 -10.59 -17.20
N GLU A 352 2.71 -11.74 -17.90
CA GLU A 352 1.61 -12.29 -18.70
C GLU A 352 0.51 -12.94 -17.85
N SER A 353 0.91 -13.57 -16.73
CA SER A 353 -0.02 -14.14 -15.75
C SER A 353 -0.69 -13.04 -14.93
N PHE A 354 -0.02 -11.91 -14.73
CA PHE A 354 -0.62 -10.74 -14.12
C PHE A 354 -1.79 -10.23 -14.96
N LYS A 355 -2.95 -10.14 -14.32
CA LYS A 355 -4.19 -9.69 -14.94
C LYS A 355 -4.56 -8.33 -14.38
N PRO A 356 -4.21 -7.20 -15.02
CA PRO A 356 -4.47 -5.87 -14.48
C PRO A 356 -5.95 -5.61 -14.17
N HIS A 357 -6.89 -6.28 -14.85
CA HIS A 357 -8.32 -6.19 -14.53
C HIS A 357 -8.64 -6.70 -13.10
N ASN A 358 -7.83 -7.60 -12.56
CA ASN A 358 -7.95 -8.06 -11.18
C ASN A 358 -7.47 -7.00 -10.17
N LEU A 359 -6.72 -5.98 -10.61
CA LEU A 359 -6.35 -4.84 -9.75
C LEU A 359 -7.55 -3.95 -9.43
N ALA A 360 -8.56 -3.95 -10.30
CA ALA A 360 -9.81 -3.25 -10.05
C ALA A 360 -10.77 -4.12 -9.21
N HIS A 361 -10.77 -5.45 -9.38
CA HIS A 361 -11.71 -6.37 -8.71
C HIS A 361 -11.20 -7.82 -8.57
N ASN A 362 -11.33 -8.40 -7.37
CA ASN A 362 -11.15 -9.84 -7.09
C ASN A 362 -12.42 -10.68 -7.41
N SER A 363 -13.12 -10.47 -8.53
CA SER A 363 -14.38 -11.23 -8.78
C SER A 363 -14.39 -11.94 -10.13
N ALA A 364 -14.71 -13.23 -10.12
CA ALA A 364 -14.75 -14.15 -11.27
C ALA A 364 -16.12 -14.23 -11.97
N ALA A 365 -16.91 -13.15 -12.00
CA ALA A 365 -18.30 -13.15 -12.50
C ALA A 365 -18.42 -12.96 -14.03
N ASP A 366 -19.51 -13.48 -14.62
CA ASP A 366 -19.83 -13.42 -16.06
C ASP A 366 -20.25 -12.02 -16.53
N THR A 367 -19.54 -11.53 -17.56
CA THR A 367 -19.68 -10.20 -18.18
C THR A 367 -21.07 -9.85 -18.70
N ALA A 368 -21.92 -10.83 -19.03
CA ALA A 368 -23.24 -10.59 -19.60
C ALA A 368 -24.29 -10.03 -18.61
N THR A 369 -23.99 -10.01 -17.31
CA THR A 369 -24.96 -9.71 -16.22
C THR A 369 -24.77 -8.35 -15.54
N VAL A 370 -23.89 -7.49 -16.06
CA VAL A 370 -23.37 -6.30 -15.35
C VAL A 370 -24.08 -5.01 -15.78
N SER A 371 -24.76 -4.31 -14.86
CA SER A 371 -25.32 -2.95 -15.08
C SER A 371 -24.66 -1.94 -14.13
N GLY A 372 -24.05 -0.87 -14.67
CA GLY A 372 -23.21 0.08 -13.90
C GLY A 372 -23.85 1.45 -13.63
N ARG A 373 -23.19 2.22 -12.73
CA ARG A 373 -23.25 3.70 -12.52
C ARG A 373 -24.08 4.28 -11.35
N SER A 374 -24.76 3.51 -10.50
CA SER A 374 -25.71 4.09 -9.53
C SER A 374 -25.12 4.35 -8.14
N LEU A 375 -25.26 5.60 -7.65
CA LEU A 375 -25.23 5.92 -6.22
C LEU A 375 -26.33 5.13 -5.47
N PRO A 376 -26.24 5.00 -4.12
CA PRO A 376 -27.33 4.43 -3.34
C PRO A 376 -28.67 5.10 -3.68
N GLU A 377 -29.74 4.30 -3.72
CA GLU A 377 -31.07 4.76 -4.11
C GLU A 377 -31.50 6.00 -3.29
N GLY A 378 -31.99 7.03 -3.99
CA GLY A 378 -32.37 8.31 -3.38
C GLY A 378 -31.21 9.27 -3.08
N ARG A 379 -29.99 8.99 -3.56
CA ARG A 379 -28.84 9.92 -3.48
C ARG A 379 -28.56 10.57 -4.83
N ALA A 380 -28.51 11.89 -4.86
CA ALA A 380 -28.12 12.64 -6.06
C ALA A 380 -26.60 12.84 -6.14
N THR A 381 -25.92 12.93 -4.99
CA THR A 381 -24.47 13.13 -4.90
C THR A 381 -23.83 12.25 -3.82
N LEU A 382 -22.51 12.11 -3.87
CA LEU A 382 -21.74 11.42 -2.82
C LEU A 382 -21.84 12.12 -1.45
N ASN A 383 -22.04 13.44 -1.43
CA ASN A 383 -22.22 14.18 -0.19
C ASN A 383 -23.53 13.82 0.52
N ASP A 384 -24.55 13.42 -0.25
CA ASP A 384 -25.84 12.95 0.27
C ASP A 384 -25.73 11.55 0.89
N CYS A 385 -24.67 10.80 0.57
CA CYS A 385 -24.45 9.46 1.10
C CYS A 385 -24.06 9.51 2.59
N ARG A 386 -24.57 8.56 3.36
CA ARG A 386 -24.16 8.32 4.75
C ARG A 386 -22.77 7.71 4.80
N VAL A 387 -22.07 7.88 5.93
CA VAL A 387 -20.73 7.31 6.15
C VAL A 387 -20.73 5.80 5.90
N ASP A 388 -21.76 5.09 6.35
CA ASP A 388 -21.86 3.62 6.17
C ASP A 388 -22.11 3.23 4.70
N GLU A 389 -22.85 4.06 3.95
CA GLU A 389 -23.09 3.88 2.51
C GLU A 389 -21.80 4.10 1.71
N LEU A 390 -21.02 5.14 2.05
CA LEU A 390 -19.71 5.41 1.46
C LEU A 390 -18.70 4.32 1.79
N LYS A 391 -18.65 3.87 3.05
CA LYS A 391 -17.83 2.73 3.47
C LYS A 391 -18.18 1.48 2.68
N GLY A 392 -19.48 1.21 2.51
CA GLY A 392 -19.99 0.18 1.63
C GLY A 392 -19.41 0.33 0.23
N LEU A 393 -19.66 1.45 -0.46
CA LEU A 393 -19.18 1.72 -1.82
C LEU A 393 -17.68 1.45 -2.00
N ILE A 394 -16.84 1.89 -1.06
CA ILE A 394 -15.38 1.74 -1.11
C ILE A 394 -14.96 0.29 -0.90
N VAL A 395 -15.48 -0.36 0.15
CA VAL A 395 -15.16 -1.74 0.50
C VAL A 395 -15.53 -2.71 -0.63
N CYS A 396 -16.66 -2.48 -1.30
CA CYS A 396 -17.10 -3.32 -2.43
C CYS A 396 -16.10 -3.35 -3.60
N ARG A 397 -15.23 -2.34 -3.66
CA ARG A 397 -14.27 -2.11 -4.73
C ARG A 397 -12.83 -2.34 -4.25
N GLY A 398 -12.68 -3.10 -3.16
CA GLY A 398 -11.38 -3.42 -2.55
C GLY A 398 -10.69 -2.24 -1.87
N GLY A 399 -11.39 -1.11 -1.69
CA GLY A 399 -10.83 0.08 -1.04
C GLY A 399 -10.74 -0.06 0.48
N ASN A 400 -9.71 0.54 1.08
CA ASN A 400 -9.51 0.55 2.52
C ASN A 400 -10.34 1.66 3.21
N LEU A 401 -10.81 1.41 4.43
CA LEU A 401 -11.58 2.34 5.26
C LEU A 401 -10.75 3.06 6.32
N THR A 402 -9.46 2.76 6.39
CA THR A 402 -8.51 3.34 7.32
C THR A 402 -7.35 4.04 6.58
N ASP A 403 -6.79 5.06 7.22
CA ASP A 403 -5.55 5.71 6.82
C ASP A 403 -4.32 4.83 7.14
N ARG A 404 -3.12 5.34 6.86
CA ARG A 404 -1.87 4.60 7.10
C ARG A 404 -1.56 4.36 8.58
N ASP A 405 -2.13 5.16 9.48
CA ASP A 405 -1.96 5.04 10.92
C ASP A 405 -3.04 4.12 11.53
N GLY A 406 -3.89 3.51 10.70
CA GLY A 406 -5.00 2.67 11.11
C GLY A 406 -6.22 3.45 11.63
N LYS A 407 -6.25 4.78 11.49
CA LYS A 407 -7.41 5.59 11.88
C LYS A 407 -8.47 5.51 10.80
N ALA A 408 -9.74 5.47 11.22
CA ALA A 408 -10.86 5.45 10.29
C ALA A 408 -10.91 6.75 9.46
N LEU A 409 -11.13 6.60 8.15
CA LEU A 409 -11.29 7.72 7.23
C LEU A 409 -12.54 8.53 7.60
N ASN A 410 -12.42 9.85 7.52
CA ASN A 410 -13.52 10.78 7.72
C ASN A 410 -14.46 10.81 6.49
N LYS A 411 -15.65 11.43 6.63
CA LYS A 411 -16.66 11.44 5.54
C LYS A 411 -16.11 12.05 4.24
N ALA A 412 -15.31 13.11 4.33
CA ALA A 412 -14.76 13.77 3.14
C ALA A 412 -13.77 12.87 2.39
N GLU A 413 -12.92 12.14 3.11
CA GLU A 413 -12.01 11.14 2.55
C GLU A 413 -12.78 9.97 1.92
N LEU A 414 -13.84 9.49 2.58
CA LEU A 414 -14.70 8.44 2.05
C LEU A 414 -15.42 8.89 0.77
N CYS A 415 -16.00 10.10 0.74
CA CYS A 415 -16.59 10.67 -0.48
C CYS A 415 -15.57 10.69 -1.62
N ARG A 416 -14.33 11.10 -1.33
CA ARG A 416 -13.27 11.23 -2.33
C ARG A 416 -12.87 9.89 -2.96
N ILE A 417 -12.68 8.87 -2.12
CA ILE A 417 -12.36 7.53 -2.59
C ILE A 417 -13.54 6.93 -3.37
N ALA A 418 -14.77 7.11 -2.88
CA ALA A 418 -15.96 6.68 -3.59
C ALA A 418 -16.11 7.38 -4.95
N MET A 419 -15.76 8.67 -5.04
CA MET A 419 -15.73 9.42 -6.30
C MET A 419 -14.69 8.87 -7.27
N ALA A 420 -13.48 8.55 -6.79
CA ALA A 420 -12.44 7.93 -7.59
C ALA A 420 -12.92 6.64 -8.26
N HIS A 421 -13.62 5.83 -7.49
CA HIS A 421 -14.20 4.58 -7.97
C HIS A 421 -15.31 4.77 -9.00
N LEU A 422 -16.26 5.68 -8.74
CA LEU A 422 -17.37 5.93 -9.67
C LEU A 422 -16.91 6.52 -11.00
N LEU A 423 -15.92 7.41 -10.96
CA LEU A 423 -15.38 7.99 -12.18
C LEU A 423 -14.46 7.00 -12.93
N LEU A 424 -13.76 6.10 -12.22
CA LEU A 424 -13.04 4.99 -12.87
C LEU A 424 -14.01 4.07 -13.63
N GLU A 425 -15.19 3.82 -13.05
CA GLU A 425 -16.28 3.09 -13.69
C GLU A 425 -16.84 3.82 -14.92
N GLU A 426 -16.89 5.15 -14.89
CA GLU A 426 -17.29 5.97 -16.03
C GLU A 426 -16.29 5.89 -17.18
N GLU A 427 -14.99 5.96 -16.88
CA GLU A 427 -13.92 5.91 -17.88
C GLU A 427 -13.67 4.48 -18.42
N ASN A 428 -13.95 3.44 -17.63
CA ASN A 428 -13.71 2.04 -18.00
C ASN A 428 -14.93 1.13 -17.70
N PRO A 429 -16.07 1.33 -18.37
CA PRO A 429 -17.32 0.62 -18.08
C PRO A 429 -17.28 -0.89 -18.37
N ILE A 430 -16.30 -1.35 -19.16
CA ILE A 430 -16.13 -2.76 -19.56
C ILE A 430 -15.23 -3.53 -18.56
N HIS A 431 -14.49 -2.84 -17.70
CA HIS A 431 -13.44 -3.42 -16.84
C HIS A 431 -13.65 -3.17 -15.34
N THR A 432 -14.78 -2.57 -14.98
CA THR A 432 -15.16 -2.30 -13.60
C THR A 432 -16.42 -3.08 -13.25
N VAL A 433 -16.31 -3.94 -12.24
CA VAL A 433 -17.40 -4.80 -11.80
C VAL A 433 -18.28 -3.99 -10.85
N HIS A 434 -19.50 -3.70 -11.29
CA HIS A 434 -20.55 -3.26 -10.38
C HIS A 434 -21.20 -4.46 -9.71
N PHE A 435 -21.20 -4.48 -8.38
CA PHE A 435 -22.21 -5.22 -7.62
C PHE A 435 -23.29 -4.22 -7.23
N ASN A 436 -24.49 -4.32 -7.81
CA ASN A 436 -25.63 -3.51 -7.39
C ASN A 436 -26.11 -3.96 -6.01
N ARG A 437 -25.54 -3.42 -4.92
CA ARG A 437 -25.84 -3.86 -3.55
C ARG A 437 -27.11 -3.23 -2.95
N SER A 438 -28.07 -2.74 -3.75
CA SER A 438 -29.36 -2.23 -3.27
C SER A 438 -30.28 -3.35 -2.76
N ARG A 439 -29.90 -3.98 -1.64
CA ARG A 439 -30.68 -4.82 -0.70
C ARG A 439 -31.71 -5.85 -1.21
N SER A 440 -31.87 -6.10 -2.50
CA SER A 440 -32.91 -7.01 -2.99
C SER A 440 -32.52 -7.91 -4.16
N ASN A 441 -31.59 -7.56 -5.07
CA ASN A 441 -31.37 -8.38 -6.29
C ASN A 441 -29.89 -8.46 -6.73
N ASN A 442 -28.95 -8.71 -5.81
CA ASN A 442 -27.52 -8.58 -6.11
C ASN A 442 -26.70 -9.87 -6.12
N GLY A 443 -27.35 -11.02 -5.93
CA GLY A 443 -26.68 -12.31 -5.86
C GLY A 443 -25.77 -12.51 -4.64
N VAL A 444 -25.54 -11.53 -3.77
CA VAL A 444 -24.56 -11.68 -2.67
C VAL A 444 -25.23 -11.65 -1.31
N PHE A 445 -26.34 -10.94 -1.19
CA PHE A 445 -27.11 -10.83 0.04
C PHE A 445 -28.44 -11.52 -0.10
N ALA A 446 -28.71 -12.41 0.85
CA ALA A 446 -30.03 -12.95 1.08
C ALA A 446 -30.36 -12.76 2.56
N ASN A 447 -31.62 -12.43 2.85
CA ASN A 447 -32.10 -12.40 4.22
C ASN A 447 -32.34 -13.83 4.70
N ILE A 448 -31.24 -14.53 4.99
CA ILE A 448 -31.28 -15.90 5.46
C ILE A 448 -31.59 -15.89 6.94
N ASP A 449 -32.69 -16.55 7.32
CA ASP A 449 -33.00 -16.81 8.72
C ASP A 449 -31.96 -17.78 9.29
N VAL A 450 -31.04 -17.25 10.07
CA VAL A 450 -29.97 -17.98 10.75
C VAL A 450 -30.27 -18.19 12.24
N SER A 451 -31.51 -17.97 12.67
CA SER A 451 -31.92 -18.04 14.08
C SER A 451 -31.71 -19.42 14.72
N GLU A 452 -31.81 -19.46 16.05
CA GLU A 452 -31.62 -20.67 16.87
C GLU A 452 -32.47 -21.86 16.42
N ARG A 453 -33.63 -21.58 15.83
CA ARG A 453 -34.60 -22.59 15.36
C ARG A 453 -34.18 -23.29 14.06
N ARG A 454 -33.17 -22.78 13.36
CA ARG A 454 -32.73 -23.29 12.06
C ARG A 454 -31.48 -24.14 12.22
N THR A 455 -31.53 -25.37 11.72
CA THR A 455 -30.35 -26.25 11.64
C THR A 455 -29.41 -25.79 10.52
N VAL A 456 -28.13 -26.18 10.57
CA VAL A 456 -27.17 -25.84 9.51
C VAL A 456 -27.65 -26.31 8.13
N PRO A 457 -28.14 -27.55 7.92
CA PRO A 457 -28.71 -27.96 6.64
C PRO A 457 -29.86 -27.07 6.17
N GLN A 458 -30.79 -26.68 7.07
CA GLN A 458 -31.89 -25.78 6.72
C GLN A 458 -31.40 -24.40 6.27
N ILE A 459 -30.35 -23.88 6.90
CA ILE A 459 -29.71 -22.61 6.51
C ILE A 459 -29.04 -22.76 5.15
N LEU A 460 -28.31 -23.85 4.90
CA LEU A 460 -27.66 -24.10 3.61
C LEU A 460 -28.69 -24.27 2.47
N THR A 461 -29.81 -24.96 2.71
CA THR A 461 -30.93 -25.06 1.75
C THR A 461 -31.54 -23.68 1.47
N ALA A 462 -31.67 -22.84 2.50
CA ALA A 462 -32.13 -21.47 2.29
C ALA A 462 -31.13 -20.65 1.46
N ILE A 463 -29.82 -20.85 1.64
CA ILE A 463 -28.78 -20.20 0.83
C ILE A 463 -28.83 -20.71 -0.62
N SER A 464 -28.95 -22.01 -0.86
CA SER A 464 -28.99 -22.59 -2.21
C SER A 464 -30.22 -22.13 -3.02
N ASN A 465 -31.34 -21.88 -2.33
CA ASN A 465 -32.60 -21.47 -2.93
C ASN A 465 -32.81 -19.95 -2.97
N ALA A 466 -31.94 -19.18 -2.30
CA ALA A 466 -32.04 -17.73 -2.29
C ALA A 466 -31.62 -17.11 -3.64
N ASP A 467 -31.95 -15.84 -3.86
CA ASP A 467 -31.45 -15.10 -5.03
C ASP A 467 -29.97 -14.68 -4.85
N LEU A 468 -29.11 -15.70 -4.79
CA LEU A 468 -27.67 -15.60 -4.65
C LEU A 468 -26.92 -15.99 -5.94
N GLU A 469 -25.65 -15.61 -6.01
CA GLU A 469 -24.70 -15.88 -7.08
C GLU A 469 -24.54 -17.39 -7.19
N GLN A 470 -24.44 -17.88 -8.42
CA GLN A 470 -24.38 -19.31 -8.66
C GLN A 470 -23.20 -19.97 -7.95
N SER A 471 -22.07 -19.27 -7.77
CA SER A 471 -20.92 -19.78 -7.03
C SER A 471 -21.21 -20.02 -5.53
N ILE A 472 -22.00 -19.14 -4.90
CA ILE A 472 -22.41 -19.24 -3.49
C ILE A 472 -23.49 -20.31 -3.33
N LYS A 473 -24.44 -20.37 -4.26
CA LYS A 473 -25.45 -21.44 -4.33
C LYS A 473 -24.78 -22.79 -4.48
N GLN A 474 -23.85 -22.90 -5.42
CA GLN A 474 -23.08 -24.12 -5.65
C GLN A 474 -22.27 -24.47 -4.42
N PHE A 475 -21.63 -23.49 -3.77
CA PHE A 475 -20.92 -23.76 -2.52
C PHE A 475 -21.84 -24.28 -1.41
N ALA A 476 -23.05 -23.75 -1.27
CA ALA A 476 -24.04 -24.29 -0.32
C ALA A 476 -24.53 -25.69 -0.70
N LEU A 477 -24.69 -25.97 -2.00
CA LEU A 477 -25.05 -27.29 -2.51
C LEU A 477 -23.92 -28.32 -2.28
N ASP A 478 -22.66 -27.93 -2.52
CA ASP A 478 -21.48 -28.76 -2.24
C ASP A 478 -21.46 -29.15 -0.75
N LEU A 479 -21.74 -28.19 0.15
CA LEU A 479 -21.82 -28.47 1.60
C LEU A 479 -23.05 -29.33 1.96
N LEU A 480 -24.21 -29.12 1.33
CA LEU A 480 -25.38 -29.97 1.54
C LEU A 480 -25.13 -31.41 1.10
N GLN A 481 -24.42 -31.60 0.00
CA GLN A 481 -24.02 -32.93 -0.47
C GLN A 481 -23.12 -33.60 0.58
N LEU A 482 -22.08 -32.91 1.05
CA LEU A 482 -21.20 -33.44 2.11
C LEU A 482 -21.96 -33.76 3.40
N TYR A 483 -23.01 -33.00 3.73
CA TYR A 483 -23.92 -33.32 4.83
C TYR A 483 -24.75 -34.57 4.57
N GLY A 484 -25.32 -34.73 3.37
CA GLY A 484 -26.11 -35.90 3.01
C GLY A 484 -25.29 -37.19 2.92
N GLU A 485 -23.98 -37.05 2.72
CA GLU A 485 -23.00 -38.15 2.72
C GLU A 485 -22.41 -38.41 4.12
N ASP A 486 -22.90 -37.73 5.18
CA ASP A 486 -22.40 -37.82 6.56
C ASP A 486 -20.86 -37.59 6.68
N LYS A 487 -20.28 -36.76 5.81
CA LYS A 487 -18.83 -36.47 5.79
C LYS A 487 -18.39 -35.42 6.80
N PHE A 488 -19.33 -34.69 7.42
CA PHE A 488 -19.00 -33.68 8.43
C PHE A 488 -18.70 -34.31 9.79
N VAL A 489 -17.51 -34.02 10.31
CA VAL A 489 -17.12 -34.35 11.68
C VAL A 489 -17.33 -33.12 12.54
N ASP A 490 -18.19 -33.23 13.56
CA ASP A 490 -18.44 -32.19 14.56
C ASP A 490 -17.93 -32.57 15.96
N ASN A 491 -17.44 -33.81 16.14
CA ASN A 491 -16.78 -34.24 17.35
C ASN A 491 -15.41 -33.57 17.48
N PHE A 492 -15.25 -32.78 18.55
CA PHE A 492 -14.02 -32.04 18.82
C PHE A 492 -12.77 -32.91 18.85
N ALA A 493 -12.80 -34.07 19.52
CA ALA A 493 -11.63 -34.94 19.64
C ALA A 493 -11.20 -35.48 18.27
N THR A 494 -12.17 -35.83 17.43
CA THR A 494 -11.91 -36.27 16.06
C THR A 494 -11.36 -35.13 15.20
N ILE A 495 -11.96 -33.92 15.26
CA ILE A 495 -11.44 -32.73 14.55
C ILE A 495 -10.00 -32.45 14.99
N ALA A 496 -9.71 -32.52 16.28
CA ALA A 496 -8.39 -32.28 16.84
C ALA A 496 -7.34 -33.30 16.38
N LEU A 497 -7.75 -34.54 16.09
CA LEU A 497 -6.88 -35.61 15.63
C LEU A 497 -6.71 -35.66 14.11
N GLU A 498 -7.70 -35.20 13.34
CA GLU A 498 -7.73 -35.42 11.88
C GLU A 498 -7.64 -34.13 11.04
N ALA A 499 -7.79 -32.95 11.64
CA ALA A 499 -7.68 -31.70 10.90
C ALA A 499 -6.24 -31.47 10.34
N PRO A 500 -6.10 -30.88 9.14
CA PRO A 500 -4.82 -30.42 8.62
C PRO A 500 -4.16 -29.38 9.53
N GLU A 501 -2.84 -29.25 9.42
CA GLU A 501 -2.04 -28.20 10.07
C GLU A 501 -2.51 -26.82 9.65
N LEU A 502 -2.73 -25.95 10.64
CA LEU A 502 -3.11 -24.57 10.44
C LEU A 502 -2.13 -23.72 11.26
N HIS A 503 -1.33 -22.89 10.61
CA HIS A 503 -0.45 -21.96 11.30
C HIS A 503 -1.19 -20.68 11.67
N GLU A 504 -0.78 -20.04 12.76
CA GLU A 504 -1.26 -18.70 13.14
C GLU A 504 -1.05 -17.69 12.01
N GLU A 505 0.07 -17.79 11.30
CA GLU A 505 0.42 -16.96 10.14
C GLU A 505 -0.60 -17.07 9.01
N PHE A 506 -1.23 -18.24 8.80
CA PHE A 506 -2.30 -18.40 7.81
C PHE A 506 -3.49 -17.52 8.17
N ILE A 507 -3.89 -17.52 9.45
CA ILE A 507 -4.99 -16.68 9.93
C ILE A 507 -4.65 -15.20 9.70
N TYR A 508 -3.42 -14.80 9.99
CA TYR A 508 -2.97 -13.43 9.75
C TYR A 508 -2.95 -13.05 8.26
N LYS A 509 -2.43 -13.92 7.39
CA LYS A 509 -2.39 -13.71 5.93
C LYS A 509 -3.79 -13.59 5.34
N GLU A 510 -4.68 -14.49 5.70
CA GLU A 510 -6.07 -14.53 5.20
C GLU A 510 -6.97 -13.43 5.78
N PHE A 511 -6.46 -12.59 6.70
CA PHE A 511 -7.15 -11.38 7.16
C PHE A 511 -6.31 -10.10 7.00
N ALA A 512 -5.14 -10.16 6.38
CA ALA A 512 -4.28 -9.00 6.15
C ALA A 512 -4.96 -7.92 5.30
N HIS A 513 -5.87 -8.31 4.40
CA HIS A 513 -6.67 -7.42 3.55
C HIS A 513 -7.85 -6.76 4.25
N VAL A 514 -8.22 -7.21 5.46
CA VAL A 514 -9.14 -6.47 6.34
C VAL A 514 -8.44 -5.26 6.96
N GLY A 515 -7.11 -5.15 6.74
CA GLY A 515 -6.21 -4.15 7.30
C GLY A 515 -6.07 -4.40 8.79
N ASP A 516 -4.91 -4.85 9.27
CA ASP A 516 -4.33 -4.41 10.56
C ASP A 516 -3.27 -5.37 11.14
N SER A 517 -2.42 -4.78 11.98
CA SER A 517 -1.43 -5.42 12.84
C SER A 517 -2.06 -6.24 13.99
N THR A 518 -1.24 -7.05 14.64
CA THR A 518 -1.54 -7.95 15.78
C THR A 518 -2.25 -7.30 16.99
N ASN A 519 -2.35 -5.97 17.06
CA ASN A 519 -2.84 -5.22 18.22
C ASN A 519 -4.27 -4.65 18.08
N GLN A 520 -5.03 -4.97 17.02
CA GLN A 520 -6.37 -4.39 16.82
C GLN A 520 -7.56 -5.37 16.91
N LYS A 521 -8.70 -4.77 17.26
CA LYS A 521 -9.93 -5.37 17.81
C LYS A 521 -10.49 -6.59 17.07
N GLY A 522 -10.31 -6.76 15.76
CA GLY A 522 -10.97 -7.82 14.98
C GLY A 522 -10.43 -9.23 15.26
N ILE A 523 -9.11 -9.37 15.25
CA ILE A 523 -8.41 -10.63 15.56
C ILE A 523 -8.51 -10.90 17.07
N THR A 524 -8.29 -9.88 17.90
CA THR A 524 -8.44 -10.00 19.35
C THR A 524 -9.88 -10.33 19.76
N GLU A 525 -10.91 -9.77 19.11
CA GLU A 525 -12.31 -10.13 19.37
C GLU A 525 -12.64 -11.51 18.80
N GLY A 526 -12.09 -11.91 17.65
CA GLY A 526 -12.23 -13.27 17.13
C GLY A 526 -11.67 -14.30 18.10
N LEU A 527 -10.43 -14.10 18.57
CA LEU A 527 -9.78 -14.93 19.58
C LEU A 527 -10.54 -14.88 20.91
N LYS A 528 -10.92 -13.69 21.39
CA LYS A 528 -11.72 -13.50 22.61
C LYS A 528 -13.06 -14.22 22.53
N ARG A 529 -13.74 -14.21 21.39
CA ARG A 529 -15.01 -14.95 21.18
C ARG A 529 -14.82 -16.45 21.30
N VAL A 530 -13.73 -16.96 20.77
CA VAL A 530 -13.38 -18.37 20.93
C VAL A 530 -13.06 -18.69 22.39
N LEU A 531 -12.30 -17.84 23.05
CA LEU A 531 -11.92 -18.02 24.46
C LEU A 531 -13.11 -17.85 25.43
N GLU A 532 -14.11 -17.04 25.08
CA GLU A 532 -15.32 -16.80 25.90
C GLU A 532 -16.42 -17.86 25.70
N MET A 533 -16.24 -18.83 24.77
CA MET A 533 -16.96 -20.11 24.52
C MET A 533 -18.51 -20.18 24.51
N ASP A 534 -19.24 -19.29 25.16
CA ASP A 534 -20.72 -19.24 25.23
C ASP A 534 -21.38 -18.85 23.89
N GLN A 535 -20.56 -18.56 22.90
CA GLN A 535 -20.96 -17.97 21.63
C GLN A 535 -20.91 -18.96 20.46
N ILE A 536 -20.57 -20.23 20.68
CA ILE A 536 -20.44 -21.22 19.60
C ILE A 536 -21.53 -22.27 19.73
N ILE A 537 -22.34 -22.40 18.69
CA ILE A 537 -23.49 -23.31 18.66
C ILE A 537 -23.10 -24.62 18.00
N TYR A 538 -22.40 -24.53 16.86
CA TYR A 538 -22.02 -25.65 16.03
C TYR A 538 -20.69 -25.36 15.31
N HIS A 539 -19.81 -26.36 15.20
CA HIS A 539 -18.59 -26.29 14.41
C HIS A 539 -18.28 -27.67 13.85
N ALA A 540 -18.05 -27.77 12.54
CA ALA A 540 -17.73 -29.04 11.88
C ALA A 540 -16.78 -28.83 10.72
N ASN A 541 -16.03 -29.88 10.39
CA ASN A 541 -15.21 -29.92 9.18
C ASN A 541 -15.50 -31.16 8.33
N ALA A 542 -15.21 -31.07 7.03
CA ALA A 542 -15.26 -32.20 6.11
C ALA A 542 -14.09 -32.09 5.14
N ARG A 543 -13.50 -33.21 4.72
CA ARG A 543 -12.49 -33.22 3.66
C ARG A 543 -13.13 -33.50 2.31
N SER A 544 -12.56 -32.94 1.25
CA SER A 544 -12.83 -33.41 -0.11
C SER A 544 -12.32 -34.83 -0.29
N GLU A 545 -12.89 -35.57 -1.25
CA GLU A 545 -12.51 -36.96 -1.55
C GLU A 545 -11.04 -37.08 -1.97
N ASP A 546 -10.51 -36.07 -2.67
CA ASP A 546 -9.11 -36.02 -3.06
C ASP A 546 -8.17 -35.56 -1.92
N GLY A 547 -8.71 -35.22 -0.75
CA GLY A 547 -7.97 -34.73 0.41
C GLY A 547 -7.33 -33.36 0.24
N LYS A 548 -7.58 -32.66 -0.89
CA LYS A 548 -6.96 -31.36 -1.21
C LYS A 548 -7.72 -30.16 -0.68
N SER A 549 -8.91 -30.35 -0.10
CA SER A 549 -9.71 -29.27 0.47
C SER A 549 -10.26 -29.66 1.84
N LEU A 550 -10.27 -28.67 2.74
CA LEU A 550 -11.01 -28.69 4.00
C LEU A 550 -12.23 -27.78 3.88
N TYR A 551 -13.42 -28.31 4.11
CA TYR A 551 -14.64 -27.55 4.30
C TYR A 551 -14.84 -27.34 5.80
N VAL A 552 -15.11 -26.11 6.22
CA VAL A 552 -15.35 -25.77 7.63
C VAL A 552 -16.62 -24.96 7.74
N ILE A 553 -17.51 -25.36 8.65
CA ILE A 553 -18.76 -24.65 8.93
C ILE A 553 -18.84 -24.36 10.41
N SER A 554 -19.20 -23.12 10.75
CA SER A 554 -19.38 -22.70 12.14
C SER A 554 -20.63 -21.84 12.30
N LYS A 555 -21.53 -22.24 13.20
CA LYS A 555 -22.70 -21.47 13.65
C LYS A 555 -22.39 -20.86 15.01
N GLN A 556 -22.52 -19.55 15.13
CA GLN A 556 -22.07 -18.80 16.31
C GLN A 556 -23.05 -17.66 16.65
N ARG A 557 -22.94 -17.09 17.86
CA ARG A 557 -23.70 -15.96 18.40
C ARG A 557 -22.86 -14.68 18.32
N ALA A 558 -23.50 -13.55 18.01
CA ALA A 558 -22.88 -12.23 17.92
C ALA A 558 -22.67 -11.58 19.30
N SER A 559 -21.68 -10.68 19.44
CA SER A 559 -21.32 -10.07 20.74
C SER A 559 -22.25 -8.96 21.24
N MET A 560 -22.13 -8.69 22.55
CA MET A 560 -23.01 -7.82 23.36
C MET A 560 -23.09 -6.34 22.97
N ARG A 561 -22.21 -5.82 22.11
CA ARG A 561 -22.29 -4.39 21.71
C ARG A 561 -23.51 -4.09 20.84
N THR A 562 -24.04 -5.11 20.18
CA THR A 562 -25.32 -5.05 19.46
C THR A 562 -26.50 -5.09 20.43
N ASP A 563 -26.31 -5.67 21.62
CA ASP A 563 -27.31 -5.83 22.68
C ASP A 563 -27.67 -4.50 23.33
N GLU A 564 -26.71 -3.59 23.52
CA GLU A 564 -27.00 -2.25 24.04
C GLU A 564 -27.98 -1.46 23.14
N LYS A 565 -27.95 -1.73 21.83
CA LYS A 565 -28.87 -1.12 20.85
C LYS A 565 -30.21 -1.85 20.76
N THR A 566 -30.27 -3.15 21.03
CA THR A 566 -31.52 -3.94 21.03
C THR A 566 -32.20 -4.04 22.39
N ARG A 567 -31.54 -3.65 23.49
CA ARG A 567 -32.13 -3.55 24.84
C ARG A 567 -33.32 -2.59 24.91
N LYS A 568 -33.37 -1.61 24.00
CA LYS A 568 -34.54 -0.71 23.81
C LYS A 568 -35.72 -1.37 23.07
N LYS A 569 -35.58 -2.63 22.62
CA LYS A 569 -36.56 -3.38 21.81
C LYS A 569 -37.07 -4.67 22.47
N THR A 570 -36.63 -4.98 23.69
CA THR A 570 -37.10 -6.14 24.47
C THR A 570 -37.84 -5.67 25.71
N ALA A 571 -38.78 -6.48 26.21
CA ALA A 571 -39.55 -6.14 27.40
C ALA A 571 -38.63 -6.00 28.63
N THR A 572 -39.01 -5.16 29.58
CA THR A 572 -38.26 -4.92 30.82
C THR A 572 -38.08 -6.24 31.58
N GLY A 573 -36.84 -6.70 31.72
CA GLY A 573 -36.48 -7.96 32.41
C GLY A 573 -36.07 -9.11 31.49
N GLU A 574 -36.32 -9.03 30.17
CA GLU A 574 -35.87 -10.05 29.23
C GLU A 574 -34.43 -9.78 28.74
N LYS A 575 -33.60 -10.83 28.75
CA LYS A 575 -32.27 -10.77 28.13
C LYS A 575 -32.41 -10.58 26.60
N PRO A 576 -31.69 -9.64 25.98
CA PRO A 576 -31.71 -9.49 24.53
C PRO A 576 -31.33 -10.81 23.84
N LYS A 577 -32.09 -11.19 22.81
CA LYS A 577 -31.75 -12.37 22.00
C LYS A 577 -30.48 -12.09 21.20
N LEU A 578 -29.44 -12.87 21.47
CA LEU A 578 -28.20 -12.82 20.71
C LEU A 578 -28.48 -13.19 19.25
N LYS A 579 -27.99 -12.38 18.32
CA LYS A 579 -28.11 -12.71 16.89
C LYS A 579 -27.16 -13.84 16.54
N GLU A 580 -27.63 -14.81 15.77
CA GLU A 580 -26.82 -15.92 15.31
C GLU A 580 -26.31 -15.68 13.88
N TYR A 581 -25.25 -16.38 13.49
CA TYR A 581 -24.72 -16.36 12.14
C TYR A 581 -24.11 -17.71 11.76
N LEU A 582 -24.12 -18.00 10.46
CA LEU A 582 -23.43 -19.14 9.87
C LEU A 582 -22.25 -18.63 9.03
N VAL A 583 -21.07 -19.19 9.25
CA VAL A 583 -19.89 -19.00 8.41
C VAL A 583 -19.51 -20.34 7.77
N MET A 584 -19.20 -20.31 6.48
CA MET A 584 -18.73 -21.45 5.73
C MET A 584 -17.45 -21.11 4.97
N MET A 585 -16.50 -22.04 4.95
CA MET A 585 -15.20 -21.90 4.31
C MET A 585 -14.78 -23.17 3.57
N GLN A 586 -14.04 -22.97 2.48
CA GLN A 586 -13.28 -24.00 1.79
C GLN A 586 -11.81 -23.56 1.77
N ILE A 587 -10.92 -24.42 2.27
CA ILE A 587 -9.49 -24.16 2.46
C ILE A 587 -8.71 -25.18 1.64
N ALA A 588 -7.72 -24.73 0.87
CA ALA A 588 -6.82 -25.62 0.16
C ALA A 588 -5.82 -26.27 1.12
N ILE A 589 -5.62 -27.58 0.97
CA ILE A 589 -4.69 -28.38 1.75
C ILE A 589 -3.51 -28.78 0.85
N GLN A 590 -2.31 -28.37 1.24
CA GLN A 590 -1.06 -28.90 0.71
C GLN A 590 -0.78 -30.26 1.37
N PRO A 591 -0.58 -31.35 0.63
CA PRO A 591 -0.22 -32.64 1.21
C PRO A 591 1.11 -32.57 1.97
N THR A 592 1.18 -33.25 3.11
CA THR A 592 2.40 -33.38 3.92
C THR A 592 2.78 -34.84 4.06
N THR A 593 4.01 -35.10 4.49
CA THR A 593 4.52 -36.45 4.79
C THR A 593 5.18 -36.47 6.16
N ASP A 594 5.30 -37.66 6.75
CA ASP A 594 6.01 -37.83 8.02
C ASP A 594 7.46 -37.31 7.95
N VAL A 595 8.09 -37.40 6.77
CA VAL A 595 9.45 -36.89 6.54
C VAL A 595 9.49 -35.35 6.49
N THR A 596 8.50 -34.71 5.88
CA THR A 596 8.51 -33.25 5.66
C THR A 596 7.99 -32.46 6.86
N ARG A 597 7.03 -33.03 7.61
CA ARG A 597 6.30 -32.33 8.69
C ARG A 597 6.00 -33.21 9.92
N GLY A 598 6.33 -34.51 9.90
CA GLY A 598 5.99 -35.41 11.00
C GLY A 598 4.53 -35.89 11.01
N HIS A 599 3.76 -35.63 9.94
CA HIS A 599 2.40 -36.15 9.73
C HIS A 599 1.97 -36.09 8.26
N THR A 600 0.93 -36.86 7.91
CA THR A 600 0.32 -36.90 6.56
C THR A 600 -0.98 -36.10 6.42
N LEU A 601 -1.38 -35.39 7.47
CA LEU A 601 -2.69 -34.72 7.53
C LEU A 601 -2.81 -33.48 6.62
N GLY A 602 -1.70 -33.00 6.06
CA GLY A 602 -1.66 -31.83 5.18
C GLY A 602 -1.55 -30.50 5.92
N LEU A 603 -1.25 -29.44 5.19
CA LEU A 603 -1.07 -28.06 5.66
C LEU A 603 -2.07 -27.14 4.96
N CYS A 604 -2.80 -26.33 5.72
CA CYS A 604 -3.68 -25.30 5.19
C CYS A 604 -2.84 -24.23 4.46
N GLU A 605 -3.02 -24.10 3.15
CA GLU A 605 -2.18 -23.25 2.29
C GLU A 605 -2.83 -21.91 2.00
N ARG A 606 -4.07 -21.91 1.50
CA ARG A 606 -4.86 -20.69 1.21
C ARG A 606 -6.37 -20.90 1.31
N MET A 607 -7.12 -19.82 1.53
CA MET A 607 -8.58 -19.84 1.47
C MET A 607 -9.08 -19.85 0.02
N MET A 608 -9.95 -20.80 -0.35
CA MET A 608 -10.52 -20.89 -1.69
C MET A 608 -11.86 -20.15 -1.81
N ARG A 609 -12.80 -20.46 -0.90
CA ARG A 609 -14.15 -19.89 -0.88
C ARG A 609 -14.56 -19.61 0.55
N SER A 610 -15.35 -18.57 0.77
CA SER A 610 -15.93 -18.31 2.08
C SER A 610 -17.16 -17.42 2.03
N TYR A 611 -18.14 -17.70 2.87
CA TYR A 611 -19.41 -16.97 2.95
C TYR A 611 -19.89 -16.85 4.39
N CYS A 612 -20.57 -15.73 4.70
CA CYS A 612 -21.25 -15.55 5.98
C CYS A 612 -22.69 -15.13 5.74
N ALA A 613 -23.64 -15.97 6.17
CA ALA A 613 -25.07 -15.82 5.89
C ALA A 613 -25.75 -14.65 6.62
N PHE A 614 -25.07 -14.03 7.58
CA PHE A 614 -25.62 -12.95 8.40
C PHE A 614 -25.04 -11.55 8.08
N CYS A 615 -23.82 -11.49 7.55
CA CYS A 615 -23.15 -10.21 7.35
C CYS A 615 -23.61 -9.53 6.04
N GLU A 616 -23.97 -8.25 6.11
CA GLU A 616 -24.20 -7.36 4.96
C GLU A 616 -22.97 -7.20 4.03
N ALA A 617 -21.89 -7.91 4.31
CA ALA A 617 -20.66 -7.92 3.51
C ALA A 617 -20.38 -9.27 2.80
N GLY A 618 -21.16 -10.34 3.05
CA GLY A 618 -21.29 -11.60 2.26
C GLY A 618 -20.02 -12.36 1.83
N CYS A 619 -19.07 -11.71 1.16
CA CYS A 619 -17.99 -12.25 0.35
C CYS A 619 -16.59 -11.72 0.72
N GLY A 620 -16.21 -11.62 2.01
CA GLY A 620 -14.77 -11.41 2.29
C GLY A 620 -14.38 -11.00 3.70
N LEU A 621 -15.18 -10.17 4.36
CA LEU A 621 -14.61 -9.13 5.23
C LEU A 621 -15.18 -9.07 6.66
N CYS A 622 -15.85 -10.13 7.12
CA CYS A 622 -16.39 -10.15 8.48
C CYS A 622 -15.45 -10.86 9.45
N TYR A 623 -15.24 -10.29 10.64
CA TYR A 623 -14.46 -10.89 11.73
C TYR A 623 -14.98 -12.26 12.19
N HIS A 624 -16.23 -12.62 11.87
CA HIS A 624 -16.79 -13.97 12.09
C HIS A 624 -15.98 -15.08 11.41
N ARG A 625 -15.32 -14.75 10.29
CA ARG A 625 -14.43 -15.66 9.56
C ARG A 625 -13.14 -15.92 10.36
N ALA A 626 -12.58 -14.89 10.97
CA ALA A 626 -11.42 -15.02 11.84
C ALA A 626 -11.74 -15.89 13.06
N ALA A 627 -12.92 -15.71 13.66
CA ALA A 627 -13.37 -16.57 14.76
C ALA A 627 -13.44 -18.06 14.36
N LEU A 628 -13.92 -18.39 13.15
CA LEU A 628 -13.94 -19.77 12.65
C LEU A 628 -12.52 -20.34 12.47
N LEU A 629 -11.57 -19.57 11.94
CA LEU A 629 -10.19 -20.04 11.78
C LEU A 629 -9.45 -20.16 13.11
N TRP A 630 -9.67 -19.24 14.05
CA TRP A 630 -9.17 -19.36 15.42
C TRP A 630 -9.77 -20.56 16.15
N MET A 631 -11.04 -20.89 15.92
CA MET A 631 -11.63 -22.15 16.40
C MET A 631 -10.89 -23.35 15.86
N GLN A 632 -10.70 -23.38 14.54
CA GLN A 632 -10.01 -24.48 13.88
C GLN A 632 -8.56 -24.62 14.38
N TYR A 633 -7.90 -23.51 14.67
CA TYR A 633 -6.55 -23.46 15.25
C TYR A 633 -6.51 -23.91 16.71
N LEU A 634 -7.50 -23.56 17.51
CA LEU A 634 -7.58 -23.95 18.92
C LEU A 634 -8.05 -25.40 19.13
N HIS A 635 -8.56 -26.06 18.10
CA HIS A 635 -8.81 -27.50 18.08
C HIS A 635 -7.50 -28.33 18.05
N TRP A 636 -6.33 -27.73 18.24
CA TRP A 636 -5.04 -28.43 18.25
C TRP A 636 -4.81 -29.21 19.56
N GLY A 637 -4.73 -30.55 19.47
CA GLY A 637 -4.61 -31.47 20.62
C GLY A 637 -3.19 -31.89 21.00
N GLU A 638 -3.06 -32.54 22.16
CA GLU A 638 -1.82 -33.17 22.62
C GLU A 638 -1.51 -34.43 21.79
N GLY A 639 -0.31 -34.51 21.22
CA GLY A 639 0.12 -35.61 20.33
C GLY A 639 0.34 -35.22 18.86
N ARG A 640 0.16 -33.95 18.49
CA ARG A 640 0.48 -33.42 17.14
C ARG A 640 1.95 -32.94 17.04
N PRO A 641 2.56 -32.98 15.84
CA PRO A 641 3.97 -32.61 15.64
C PRO A 641 4.25 -31.10 15.75
N THR A 642 3.24 -30.25 15.60
CA THR A 642 3.37 -28.82 15.92
C THR A 642 3.01 -28.52 17.37
N PRO A 643 3.77 -27.63 18.05
CA PRO A 643 3.49 -27.23 19.41
C PRO A 643 2.05 -26.73 19.58
N LYS A 644 1.40 -27.19 20.65
CA LYS A 644 0.11 -26.67 21.09
C LYS A 644 0.23 -25.13 21.23
N PRO A 645 -0.72 -24.34 20.70
CA PRO A 645 -0.65 -22.89 20.86
C PRO A 645 -0.67 -22.51 22.33
N VAL A 646 0.10 -21.48 22.70
CA VAL A 646 0.20 -20.98 24.09
C VAL A 646 -1.19 -20.59 24.64
N THR A 647 -2.12 -20.23 23.75
CA THR A 647 -3.50 -19.88 24.05
C THR A 647 -4.42 -21.08 24.35
N ALA A 648 -4.01 -22.32 24.04
CA ALA A 648 -4.85 -23.50 24.25
C ALA A 648 -5.04 -23.85 25.74
N GLY A 649 -4.13 -23.42 26.62
CA GLY A 649 -4.26 -23.59 28.07
C GLY A 649 -5.35 -22.72 28.71
N PHE A 650 -5.82 -21.68 28.02
CA PHE A 650 -6.92 -20.81 28.47
C PHE A 650 -8.31 -21.38 28.10
N CYS A 651 -8.34 -22.44 27.30
CA CYS A 651 -9.55 -23.12 26.87
C CYS A 651 -9.74 -24.34 27.77
N SER A 652 -10.51 -24.18 28.86
CA SER A 652 -10.80 -25.29 29.79
C SER A 652 -11.77 -26.28 29.14
N TRP A 653 -11.27 -27.11 28.23
CA TRP A 653 -12.03 -28.23 27.66
C TRP A 653 -11.75 -29.49 28.48
N ILE A 654 -12.81 -30.04 29.09
CA ILE A 654 -12.76 -31.37 29.70
C ILE A 654 -13.26 -32.37 28.63
N PRO A 655 -12.42 -33.29 28.15
CA PRO A 655 -12.85 -34.35 27.25
C PRO A 655 -13.88 -35.26 27.95
N GLY A 656 -15.04 -35.49 27.34
CA GLY A 656 -15.95 -36.57 27.75
C GLY A 656 -17.32 -36.20 28.35
N SER A 657 -17.78 -34.95 28.33
CA SER A 657 -19.17 -34.66 28.73
C SER A 657 -20.17 -35.00 27.62
N ASN A 658 -20.54 -36.29 27.55
CA ASN A 658 -21.75 -36.75 26.88
C ASN A 658 -22.99 -36.25 27.65
N SER A 659 -23.32 -34.97 27.53
CA SER A 659 -24.66 -34.40 27.78
C SER A 659 -24.62 -32.88 27.68
N ARG A 660 -25.15 -32.32 26.58
CA ARG A 660 -25.50 -30.89 26.57
C ARG A 660 -26.83 -30.68 27.30
N SER A 661 -26.79 -30.73 28.64
CA SER A 661 -27.64 -29.86 29.44
C SER A 661 -26.75 -28.81 30.08
N CYS A 662 -26.64 -27.63 29.43
CA CYS A 662 -26.16 -26.45 30.14
C CYS A 662 -27.31 -25.98 31.04
N SER A 663 -27.37 -26.51 32.26
CA SER A 663 -28.20 -25.96 33.31
C SER A 663 -27.67 -24.57 33.66
N THR A 664 -28.47 -23.55 33.39
CA THR A 664 -28.23 -22.16 33.79
C THR A 664 -28.46 -21.95 35.29
N ILE A 665 -27.80 -22.72 36.14
CA ILE A 665 -27.87 -22.57 37.60
C ILE A 665 -26.46 -22.62 38.18
N GLU A 666 -25.63 -21.68 37.76
CA GLU A 666 -24.79 -20.83 38.63
C GLU A 666 -23.83 -19.99 37.77
N PRO A 667 -23.84 -18.65 37.86
CA PRO A 667 -22.91 -17.80 37.12
C PRO A 667 -21.48 -17.98 37.65
N ALA A 668 -20.52 -18.18 36.74
CA ALA A 668 -19.08 -18.11 36.98
C ALA A 668 -18.57 -16.69 37.33
N TYR A 669 -19.29 -15.97 38.20
CA TYR A 669 -18.93 -14.64 38.68
C TYR A 669 -18.18 -14.68 40.02
N GLN A 670 -17.90 -15.87 40.56
CA GLN A 670 -17.16 -16.04 41.83
C GLN A 670 -15.71 -16.55 41.67
N SER A 671 -15.26 -16.91 40.47
CA SER A 671 -13.83 -17.05 40.21
C SER A 671 -13.22 -15.65 40.10
N GLN A 672 -12.49 -15.25 41.15
CA GLN A 672 -11.80 -13.97 41.26
C GLN A 672 -11.09 -13.64 39.94
N ARG A 673 -11.42 -12.49 39.35
CA ARG A 673 -10.65 -11.89 38.25
C ARG A 673 -9.23 -11.62 38.75
N MET A 674 -8.33 -12.58 38.61
CA MET A 674 -6.90 -12.27 38.66
C MET A 674 -6.56 -11.47 37.42
N LYS A 675 -6.07 -10.26 37.65
CA LYS A 675 -5.51 -9.40 36.61
C LYS A 675 -4.33 -10.14 35.97
N LEU A 676 -4.37 -10.30 34.65
CA LEU A 676 -3.27 -10.89 33.89
C LEU A 676 -1.96 -10.11 34.18
N PRO A 677 -0.84 -10.80 34.40
CA PRO A 677 0.45 -10.14 34.64
C PRO A 677 0.83 -9.28 33.43
N GLY A 678 1.28 -8.06 33.71
CA GLY A 678 1.66 -7.07 32.70
C GLY A 678 3.07 -7.30 32.13
N SER A 679 3.84 -8.23 32.70
CA SER A 679 5.19 -8.57 32.24
C SER A 679 5.55 -10.03 32.52
N SER A 680 6.61 -10.50 31.85
CA SER A 680 7.16 -11.86 31.96
C SER A 680 7.65 -12.18 33.38
N GLU A 681 8.25 -11.20 34.07
CA GLU A 681 8.71 -11.34 35.47
C GLU A 681 7.54 -11.42 36.45
N GLU A 682 6.46 -10.68 36.19
CA GLU A 682 5.24 -10.72 37.02
C GLU A 682 4.48 -12.05 36.83
N ALA A 683 4.64 -12.70 35.67
CA ALA A 683 4.13 -14.04 35.42
C ALA A 683 4.95 -15.11 36.15
N GLN A 684 6.29 -14.99 36.16
CA GLN A 684 7.17 -15.91 36.88
C GLN A 684 7.07 -15.81 38.41
N GLN A 685 6.74 -14.65 38.97
CA GLN A 685 6.47 -14.51 40.41
C GLN A 685 5.10 -15.07 40.84
N LYS A 686 4.16 -15.26 39.91
CA LYS A 686 2.81 -15.78 40.20
C LYS A 686 2.67 -17.28 39.96
N ILE A 687 3.68 -17.92 39.36
CA ILE A 687 3.87 -19.37 39.28
C ILE A 687 4.66 -19.80 40.52
#